data_AF-A0A8H2VP73-F1
#
_entry.id   AF-A0A8H2VP73-F1
#
_cell.length_a   1.000
_cell.length_b   1.000
_cell.length_c   1.000
_cell.angle_alpha   90.00
_cell.angle_beta   90.00
_cell.angle_gamma   90.00
#
_symmetry.space_group_name_H-M   'P 1'
#
loop_
_entity.id
_entity.type
_entity.pdbx_description
1 polymer ?
#
loop_
_entity_poly.entity_id
_entity_poly.type
_entity_poly.pdbx_seq_one_letter_code
_entity_poly.pdbx_strand_id
1 'polypeptide(L)'
;MKNMASPAQGLAVYKKKDGTLSISEDGKSIQWLPLKADGGVVVNIAVADITNLQQTPETAAKVMLKIFEKSANAPESMTHLFHFNSPANPRGEANAIKDALTNLISALKAADANVPKANGSGPASESASSAMAMASAVMSKSNYGNARFYDDAHLKTDIELQQSLMKKDPALQRTYMESRRTKPDTISDSQFNSQFWSARTNLLRAHAVESSQKRGAYNVLSTVKPRQVDGELKMNISAEQVQLIFSQHPLVKKIYDENVPKLNEMDFWSRFFLSRLFKKLKGERINEQDSLDPTFDRYLNANTDDGLDQRLLSTHIPHIIDLGGNEQNQGGIKAGNRKDFTMRPEATGKVPIVRTLNSLSEKIMAHVAPSDIDPADPIGMDEETFNSLALRDLQGDAEENRIMLNIKEQSQFLSSEKSAISEEAALYAKQIPSDVLLGLQSDLDPTLMNTDSAGGLDLRTAIGVNEESDSEEEEEQKTPHVGSKSSLIDAQKQIFEGIAARRTEMDGSNTTSALAGLSQKLFDRLTLTHATTVEFLHHFWLIFLSGDPDRAGELAKMVETLDRAMDRINAVAADAEHERVEIIERQKAHLRDVWEKTGKKIKWNPESVGGGSKVVGEMMQSTIKTLEKASREYRKALAAEGADAS
;
A
#
# COMPACT_ATOMS: atom_id res chain seq x y z
N MET A 1 -5.32 -17.81 52.42
CA MET A 1 -4.33 -17.02 53.18
C MET A 1 -3.23 -16.60 52.21
N LYS A 2 -3.33 -15.40 51.64
CA LYS A 2 -2.27 -14.80 50.81
C LYS A 2 -1.38 -13.98 51.75
N ASN A 3 -0.09 -14.26 51.78
CA ASN A 3 0.91 -13.54 52.56
C ASN A 3 0.88 -12.05 52.16
N MET A 4 0.33 -11.21 53.04
CA MET A 4 0.44 -9.76 52.95
C MET A 4 1.86 -9.38 53.37
N ALA A 5 2.73 -9.10 52.41
CA ALA A 5 4.00 -8.45 52.70
C ALA A 5 3.70 -7.03 53.19
N SER A 6 4.18 -6.68 54.38
CA SER A 6 4.04 -5.33 54.93
C SER A 6 4.59 -4.29 53.94
N PRO A 7 3.88 -3.17 53.68
CA PRO A 7 4.40 -2.14 52.79
C PRO A 7 5.72 -1.60 53.36
N ALA A 8 6.78 -1.60 52.56
CA ALA A 8 8.06 -1.06 52.97
C ALA A 8 7.92 0.45 53.24
N GLN A 9 8.20 0.86 54.47
CA GLN A 9 8.16 2.25 54.93
C GLN A 9 9.52 2.63 55.53
N GLY A 10 9.94 3.88 55.34
CA GLY A 10 11.19 4.39 55.90
C GLY A 10 11.16 5.88 56.17
N LEU A 11 11.88 6.31 57.21
CA LEU A 11 11.98 7.73 57.57
C LEU A 11 13.01 8.42 56.68
N ALA A 12 12.56 9.41 55.90
CA ALA A 12 13.38 10.11 54.92
C ALA A 12 13.14 11.62 54.90
N VAL A 13 14.24 12.36 54.84
CA VAL A 13 14.28 13.80 54.62
C VAL A 13 14.24 14.10 53.12
N TYR A 14 13.27 14.90 52.70
CA TYR A 14 13.14 15.38 51.33
C TYR A 14 13.09 16.90 51.32
N LYS A 15 13.93 17.56 50.49
CA LYS A 15 14.04 19.04 50.42
C LYS A 15 14.11 19.71 51.82
N LYS A 16 14.96 19.19 52.71
CA LYS A 16 15.17 19.65 54.10
C LYS A 16 13.96 19.50 55.05
N LYS A 17 12.91 18.75 54.66
CA LYS A 17 11.77 18.43 55.53
C LYS A 17 11.82 16.96 55.91
N ASP A 18 11.61 16.65 57.18
CA ASP A 18 11.51 15.27 57.69
C ASP A 18 10.14 14.68 57.36
N GLY A 19 10.12 13.43 56.91
CA GLY A 19 8.88 12.72 56.58
C GLY A 19 9.07 11.21 56.49
N THR A 20 7.98 10.52 56.18
CA THR A 20 7.93 9.08 55.96
C THR A 20 7.72 8.81 54.48
N LEU A 21 8.58 8.00 53.88
CA LEU A 21 8.44 7.46 52.54
C LEU A 21 7.77 6.09 52.62
N SER A 22 6.63 5.93 51.95
CA SER A 22 5.88 4.67 51.91
C SER A 22 5.51 4.32 50.47
N ILE A 23 5.61 3.03 50.14
CA ILE A 23 5.03 2.50 48.90
C ILE A 23 3.53 2.28 49.14
N SER A 24 2.68 2.79 48.24
CA SER A 24 1.23 2.63 48.33
C SER A 24 0.84 1.14 48.31
N GLU A 25 -0.23 0.76 49.03
CA GLU A 25 -0.73 -0.62 49.08
C GLU A 25 -1.08 -1.18 47.68
N ASP A 26 -1.41 -0.31 46.74
CA ASP A 26 -1.70 -0.67 45.35
C ASP A 26 -0.43 -0.98 44.52
N GLY A 27 0.77 -0.73 45.06
CA GLY A 27 2.07 -0.96 44.40
C GLY A 27 2.33 -0.06 43.18
N LYS A 28 1.45 0.93 42.92
CA LYS A 28 1.47 1.78 41.72
C LYS A 28 2.15 3.12 41.91
N SER A 29 2.25 3.60 43.15
CA SER A 29 2.89 4.89 43.44
C SER A 29 3.64 4.89 44.78
N ILE A 30 4.60 5.80 44.86
CA ILE A 30 5.40 6.10 46.04
C ILE A 30 4.88 7.41 46.64
N GLN A 31 4.57 7.41 47.93
CA GLN A 31 4.10 8.58 48.64
C GLN A 31 5.11 8.99 49.72
N TRP A 32 5.45 10.26 49.77
CA TRP A 32 6.23 10.86 50.85
C TRP A 32 5.35 11.84 51.64
N LEU A 33 5.22 11.60 52.95
CA LEU A 33 4.41 12.39 53.88
C LEU A 33 5.31 13.12 54.90
N PRO A 34 5.21 14.44 55.06
CA PRO A 34 6.00 15.18 56.05
C PRO A 34 5.53 14.91 57.51
N LEU A 35 6.46 14.84 58.46
CA LEU A 35 6.21 14.50 59.87
C LEU A 35 5.55 15.65 60.67
N LYS A 36 5.64 16.89 60.17
CA LYS A 36 4.96 18.07 60.74
C LYS A 36 3.89 18.56 59.78
N ALA A 37 2.63 18.51 60.23
CA ALA A 37 1.43 18.86 59.48
C ALA A 37 1.23 20.38 59.35
N ASP A 38 2.21 21.08 58.79
CA ASP A 38 2.07 22.49 58.42
C ASP A 38 2.18 22.61 56.90
N GLY A 39 1.03 22.47 56.23
CA GLY A 39 0.84 22.74 54.79
C GLY A 39 1.79 22.03 53.81
N GLY A 40 2.34 20.87 54.15
CA GLY A 40 3.38 20.20 53.35
C GLY A 40 2.82 19.47 52.14
N VAL A 41 3.34 19.79 50.95
CA VAL A 41 3.09 19.09 49.68
C VAL A 41 3.42 17.60 49.83
N VAL A 42 2.41 16.74 49.71
CA VAL A 42 2.57 15.30 49.56
C VAL A 42 3.20 15.03 48.20
N VAL A 43 4.36 14.38 48.18
CA VAL A 43 5.01 14.00 46.92
C VAL A 43 4.52 12.61 46.55
N ASN A 44 3.84 12.50 45.42
CA ASN A 44 3.31 11.24 44.90
C ASN A 44 3.98 10.97 43.54
N ILE A 45 4.78 9.92 43.46
CA ILE A 45 5.54 9.54 42.25
C ILE A 45 4.95 8.22 41.74
N ALA A 46 4.49 8.17 40.49
CA ALA A 46 4.02 6.94 39.88
C ALA A 46 5.21 6.03 39.53
N VAL A 47 5.13 4.73 39.85
CA VAL A 47 6.22 3.77 39.60
C VAL A 47 6.50 3.60 38.10
N ALA A 48 5.49 3.84 37.25
CA ALA A 48 5.61 3.80 35.78
C ALA A 48 6.51 4.92 35.23
N ASP A 49 6.57 6.07 35.90
CA ASP A 49 7.35 7.24 35.44
C ASP A 49 8.81 7.18 35.92
N ILE A 50 9.19 6.15 36.69
CA ILE A 50 10.54 5.97 37.22
C ILE A 50 11.44 5.29 36.18
N THR A 51 12.45 6.03 35.73
CA THR A 51 13.40 5.55 34.71
C THR A 51 14.62 4.87 35.31
N ASN A 52 15.19 5.46 36.37
CA ASN A 52 16.40 4.99 37.01
C ASN A 52 16.36 5.26 38.52
N LEU A 53 17.04 4.40 39.27
CA LEU A 53 17.13 4.44 40.73
C LEU A 53 18.60 4.32 41.15
N GLN A 54 19.10 5.29 41.90
CA GLN A 54 20.48 5.30 42.40
C GLN A 54 20.50 5.36 43.92
N GLN A 55 21.38 4.59 44.53
CA GLN A 55 21.60 4.61 45.97
C GLN A 55 23.09 4.86 46.24
N THR A 56 23.38 5.59 47.32
CA THR A 56 24.76 5.84 47.75
C THR A 56 25.48 4.53 48.13
N PRO A 57 26.77 4.36 47.79
CA PRO A 57 27.55 3.14 48.07
C PRO A 57 27.71 2.88 49.57
N GLU A 58 28.08 1.65 49.94
CA GLU A 58 28.17 1.17 51.33
C GLU A 58 29.15 1.97 52.20
N THR A 59 30.18 2.54 51.59
CA THR A 59 31.25 3.34 52.23
C THR A 59 30.84 4.76 52.64
N ALA A 60 29.70 5.26 52.17
CA ALA A 60 29.24 6.62 52.44
C ALA A 60 28.45 6.71 53.76
N ALA A 61 28.82 7.65 54.64
CA ALA A 61 28.16 7.89 55.92
C ALA A 61 26.71 8.41 55.82
N LYS A 62 26.31 8.93 54.65
CA LYS A 62 24.95 9.41 54.38
C LYS A 62 24.24 8.45 53.43
N VAL A 63 23.12 7.89 53.88
CA VAL A 63 22.26 7.03 53.04
C VAL A 63 21.30 7.93 52.25
N MET A 64 21.41 7.91 50.92
CA MET A 64 20.51 8.64 50.03
C MET A 64 19.99 7.75 48.91
N LEU A 65 18.72 7.94 48.54
CA LEU A 65 18.07 7.32 47.39
C LEU A 65 17.67 8.43 46.40
N LYS A 66 18.18 8.34 45.18
CA LYS A 66 17.90 9.26 44.08
C LYS A 66 17.00 8.56 43.07
N ILE A 67 15.82 9.13 42.82
CA ILE A 67 14.80 8.63 41.89
C ILE A 67 14.74 9.57 40.69
N PHE A 68 14.82 9.02 39.48
CA PHE A 68 14.69 9.78 38.23
C PHE A 68 13.29 9.57 37.66
N GLU A 69 12.47 10.62 37.71
CA GLU A 69 11.12 10.65 37.17
C GLU A 69 11.13 11.31 35.78
N LYS A 70 10.54 10.64 34.79
CA LYS A 70 10.28 11.20 33.46
C LYS A 70 8.77 11.19 33.23
N SER A 71 8.12 12.30 33.56
CA SER A 71 6.70 12.48 33.28
C SER A 71 6.47 12.66 31.78
N ALA A 72 5.39 12.10 31.24
CA ALA A 72 5.05 12.14 29.81
C ALA A 72 4.92 13.57 29.22
N ASN A 73 4.77 14.60 30.07
CA ASN A 73 4.52 15.99 29.64
C ASN A 73 5.73 16.93 29.78
N ALA A 74 6.92 16.45 30.15
CA ALA A 74 8.12 17.30 30.26
C ALA A 74 9.39 16.58 29.71
N PRO A 75 10.21 17.25 28.88
CA PRO A 75 11.39 16.64 28.27
C PRO A 75 12.58 16.46 29.24
N GLU A 76 12.57 17.12 30.40
CA GLU A 76 13.62 17.01 31.41
C GLU A 76 13.27 15.99 32.51
N SER A 77 14.22 15.10 32.85
CA SER A 77 14.06 14.15 33.95
C SER A 77 14.11 14.87 35.30
N MET A 78 13.02 14.88 36.06
CA MET A 78 12.98 15.41 37.42
C MET A 78 13.69 14.44 38.37
N THR A 79 14.66 14.95 39.14
CA THR A 79 15.42 14.14 40.10
C THR A 79 14.96 14.38 41.54
N HIS A 80 14.49 13.33 42.20
CA HIS A 80 14.08 13.36 43.60
C HIS A 80 15.17 12.73 44.47
N LEU A 81 15.69 13.48 45.46
CA LEU A 81 16.73 13.03 46.38
C LEU A 81 16.15 12.86 47.79
N PHE A 82 16.10 11.63 48.28
CA PHE A 82 15.63 11.28 49.62
C PHE A 82 16.81 10.89 50.50
N HIS A 83 16.92 11.49 51.68
CA HIS A 83 17.96 11.19 52.66
C HIS A 83 17.38 10.43 53.86
N PHE A 84 17.81 9.20 54.10
CA PHE A 84 17.27 8.38 55.19
C PHE A 84 17.93 8.74 56.53
N ASN A 85 17.11 9.05 57.54
CA ASN A 85 17.55 9.49 58.87
C ASN A 85 16.98 8.65 60.03
N SER A 86 16.52 7.42 59.76
CA SER A 86 15.99 6.51 60.78
C SER A 86 17.04 6.19 61.87
N PRO A 87 16.70 6.27 63.17
CA PRO A 87 17.62 5.98 64.27
C PRO A 87 17.89 4.48 64.50
N ALA A 88 17.12 3.58 63.89
CA ALA A 88 17.25 2.13 64.10
C ALA A 88 18.12 1.44 63.04
N ASN A 89 17.83 1.63 61.74
CA ASN A 89 18.64 1.09 60.64
C ASN A 89 18.35 1.80 59.29
N PRO A 90 18.95 2.97 59.03
CA PRO A 90 18.63 3.77 57.84
C PRO A 90 19.07 3.11 56.53
N ARG A 91 20.08 2.23 56.58
CA ARG A 91 20.54 1.45 55.41
C ARG A 91 19.58 0.30 55.10
N GLY A 92 19.10 -0.40 56.13
CA GLY A 92 18.14 -1.50 55.98
C GLY A 92 16.82 -1.04 55.35
N GLU A 93 16.27 0.09 55.82
CA GLU A 93 15.05 0.68 55.26
C GLU A 93 15.24 1.13 53.80
N ALA A 94 16.37 1.77 53.48
CA ALA A 94 16.68 2.21 52.12
C ALA A 94 16.85 1.02 51.15
N ASN A 95 17.49 -0.07 51.58
CA ASN A 95 17.63 -1.29 50.80
C ASN A 95 16.27 -1.97 50.59
N ALA A 96 15.45 -2.07 51.63
CA ALA A 96 14.11 -2.67 51.54
C ALA A 96 13.20 -1.92 50.56
N ILE A 97 13.21 -0.58 50.59
CA ILE A 97 12.43 0.26 49.65
C ILE A 97 13.00 0.13 48.23
N LYS A 98 14.32 0.14 48.07
CA LYS A 98 14.97 -0.04 46.75
C LYS A 98 14.62 -1.39 46.14
N ASP A 99 14.70 -2.47 46.91
CA ASP A 99 14.43 -3.82 46.42
C ASP A 99 12.96 -3.99 46.05
N ALA A 100 12.04 -3.45 46.88
CA ALA A 100 10.61 -3.42 46.58
C ALA A 100 10.31 -2.64 45.29
N LEU A 101 10.93 -1.48 45.07
CA LEU A 101 10.75 -0.69 43.86
C LEU A 101 11.37 -1.34 42.62
N THR A 102 12.55 -1.94 42.75
CA THR A 102 13.20 -2.64 41.64
C THR A 102 12.35 -3.83 41.19
N ASN A 103 11.76 -4.57 42.14
CA ASN A 103 10.83 -5.65 41.84
C ASN A 103 9.57 -5.14 41.12
N LEU A 104 8.95 -4.05 41.59
CA LEU A 104 7.77 -3.46 40.95
C LEU A 104 8.06 -2.92 39.53
N ILE A 105 9.20 -2.24 39.33
CA ILE A 105 9.63 -1.75 38.02
C ILE A 105 9.91 -2.93 37.07
N SER A 106 10.55 -3.99 37.56
CA SER A 106 10.81 -5.20 36.75
C SER A 106 9.52 -5.93 36.37
N ALA A 107 8.53 -5.98 37.27
CA ALA A 107 7.21 -6.56 37.00
C ALA A 107 6.43 -5.72 35.97
N LEU A 108 6.51 -4.39 36.04
CA LEU A 108 5.91 -3.50 35.05
C LEU A 108 6.58 -3.64 33.68
N LYS A 109 7.91 -3.68 33.60
CA LYS A 109 8.64 -3.95 32.35
C LYS A 109 8.37 -5.35 31.77
N ALA A 110 8.05 -6.33 32.61
CA ALA A 110 7.66 -7.66 32.17
C ALA A 110 6.19 -7.76 31.71
N ALA A 111 5.30 -6.96 32.30
CA ALA A 111 3.90 -6.84 31.87
C ALA A 111 3.77 -6.03 30.56
N ASP A 112 4.72 -5.14 30.28
CA ASP A 112 4.87 -4.42 29.02
C ASP A 112 5.57 -5.30 27.96
N ALA A 113 4.99 -6.49 27.71
CA ALA A 113 5.51 -7.51 26.80
C ALA A 113 5.25 -7.19 25.31
N ASN A 114 5.53 -5.95 24.89
CA ASN A 114 5.50 -5.55 23.48
C ASN A 114 6.83 -4.92 23.02
N VAL A 115 7.94 -5.35 23.61
CA VAL A 115 9.29 -5.12 23.10
C VAL A 115 9.95 -6.48 22.82
N PRO A 116 10.41 -6.75 21.58
CA PRO A 116 10.94 -8.07 21.21
C PRO A 116 12.27 -8.35 21.90
N LYS A 117 12.37 -9.54 22.50
CA LYS A 117 13.59 -10.11 23.07
C LYS A 117 14.44 -10.67 21.91
N ALA A 118 15.52 -9.97 21.55
CA ALA A 118 16.56 -10.54 20.70
C ALA A 118 17.38 -11.55 21.52
N ASN A 119 17.47 -12.79 21.06
CA ASN A 119 18.44 -13.76 21.57
C ASN A 119 18.90 -14.67 20.40
N GLY A 120 19.84 -14.15 19.61
CA GLY A 120 20.71 -14.93 18.73
C GLY A 120 22.14 -14.83 19.25
N SER A 121 22.74 -15.97 19.57
CA SER A 121 24.10 -16.14 20.09
C SER A 121 25.11 -16.40 18.96
N GLY A 122 26.17 -15.60 18.86
CA GLY A 122 27.39 -15.96 18.12
C GLY A 122 27.96 -14.83 17.25
N PRO A 123 29.30 -14.71 17.12
CA PRO A 123 29.96 -13.40 17.10
C PRO A 123 30.70 -13.08 15.79
N ALA A 124 30.71 -11.80 15.40
CA ALA A 124 31.89 -11.02 14.98
C ALA A 124 31.55 -9.84 14.04
N SER A 125 32.20 -8.72 14.29
CA SER A 125 32.48 -7.59 13.38
C SER A 125 31.43 -6.46 13.22
N GLU A 126 31.74 -5.38 13.91
CA GLU A 126 31.76 -3.97 13.44
C GLU A 126 30.46 -3.23 13.07
N SER A 127 30.17 -2.22 13.91
CA SER A 127 29.70 -0.87 13.53
C SER A 127 28.44 -0.74 12.66
N ALA A 128 27.28 -0.88 13.29
CA ALA A 128 26.08 -0.15 12.89
C ALA A 128 25.25 0.24 14.12
N SER A 129 25.08 1.54 14.31
CA SER A 129 24.53 2.16 15.53
C SER A 129 23.08 1.74 15.82
N SER A 130 22.82 1.44 17.09
CA SER A 130 21.49 1.29 17.72
C SER A 130 20.53 2.46 17.43
N ALA A 131 21.06 3.61 17.01
CA ALA A 131 20.30 4.76 16.53
C ALA A 131 19.45 4.45 15.28
N MET A 132 19.92 3.61 14.34
CA MET A 132 19.16 3.30 13.11
C MET A 132 17.96 2.38 13.38
N ALA A 133 18.07 1.45 14.33
CA ALA A 133 16.96 0.59 14.74
C ALA A 133 15.90 1.35 15.58
N MET A 134 16.33 2.39 16.30
CA MET A 134 15.41 3.27 17.04
C MET A 134 14.74 4.29 16.10
N ALA A 135 15.42 4.78 15.07
CA ALA A 135 14.85 5.70 14.08
C ALA A 135 13.72 5.05 13.25
N SER A 136 13.87 3.79 12.86
CA SER A 136 12.82 3.03 12.13
C SER A 136 11.62 2.65 13.01
N ALA A 137 11.82 2.43 14.32
CA ALA A 137 10.74 2.17 15.27
C ALA A 137 10.00 3.44 15.73
N VAL A 138 10.63 4.61 15.64
CA VAL A 138 10.01 5.91 15.98
C VAL A 138 9.28 6.52 14.77
N MET A 139 9.82 6.36 13.55
CA MET A 139 9.12 6.74 12.30
C MET A 139 7.83 5.94 12.06
N SER A 140 7.73 4.72 12.56
CA SER A 140 6.50 3.91 12.46
C SER A 140 5.43 4.30 13.50
N LYS A 141 5.74 5.19 14.45
CA LYS A 141 4.86 5.54 15.57
C LYS A 141 3.96 6.76 15.31
N SER A 142 4.21 7.55 14.26
CA SER A 142 3.40 8.72 13.89
C SER A 142 2.30 8.43 12.86
N ASN A 143 2.23 7.21 12.30
CA ASN A 143 1.35 6.90 11.15
C ASN A 143 0.36 5.74 11.40
N TYR A 144 -0.04 5.48 12.66
CA TYR A 144 -0.85 4.32 13.08
C TYR A 144 -2.19 4.12 12.35
N GLY A 145 -2.72 5.13 11.67
CA GLY A 145 -3.91 4.99 10.82
C GLY A 145 -3.62 4.37 9.45
N ASN A 146 -2.50 4.73 8.83
CA ASN A 146 -2.17 4.34 7.46
C ASN A 146 -1.37 3.03 7.40
N ALA A 147 -0.55 2.72 8.41
CA ALA A 147 0.26 1.50 8.44
C ALA A 147 -0.57 0.21 8.40
N ARG A 148 -1.81 0.23 8.93
CA ARG A 148 -2.72 -0.92 8.90
C ARG A 148 -3.14 -1.34 7.50
N PHE A 149 -3.19 -0.40 6.54
CA PHE A 149 -3.54 -0.70 5.15
C PHE A 149 -2.36 -1.28 4.35
N TYR A 150 -1.13 -1.12 4.84
CA TYR A 150 0.07 -1.65 4.19
C TYR A 150 0.55 -2.97 4.83
N ASP A 151 -0.08 -3.42 5.92
CA ASP A 151 0.20 -4.72 6.54
C ASP A 151 -0.62 -5.83 5.87
N ASP A 152 0.04 -6.59 4.99
CA ASP A 152 -0.56 -7.70 4.25
C ASP A 152 -1.02 -8.85 5.15
N ALA A 153 -0.39 -9.05 6.32
CA ALA A 153 -0.82 -10.10 7.23
C ALA A 153 -2.18 -9.75 7.85
N HIS A 154 -2.33 -8.50 8.29
CA HIS A 154 -3.59 -8.01 8.86
C HIS A 154 -4.74 -8.06 7.84
N LEU A 155 -4.49 -7.61 6.61
CA LEU A 155 -5.48 -7.64 5.51
C LEU A 155 -5.99 -9.07 5.20
N LYS A 156 -5.11 -10.08 5.25
CA LYS A 156 -5.47 -11.48 5.02
C LYS A 156 -6.29 -12.09 6.17
N THR A 157 -6.20 -11.53 7.37
CA THR A 157 -6.98 -12.00 8.53
C THR A 157 -8.33 -11.31 8.69
N ASP A 158 -8.52 -10.16 8.06
CA ASP A 158 -9.76 -9.36 8.17
C ASP A 158 -10.91 -9.95 7.34
N ILE A 159 -11.75 -10.77 7.98
CA ILE A 159 -12.88 -11.46 7.35
C ILE A 159 -13.99 -10.48 6.94
N GLU A 160 -14.20 -9.39 7.69
CA GLU A 160 -15.25 -8.42 7.39
C GLU A 160 -14.95 -7.66 6.11
N LEU A 161 -13.69 -7.24 5.95
CA LEU A 161 -13.19 -6.62 4.73
C LEU A 161 -13.31 -7.56 3.52
N GLN A 162 -12.92 -8.83 3.69
CA GLN A 162 -13.04 -9.87 2.66
C GLN A 162 -14.49 -10.08 2.21
N GLN A 163 -15.42 -10.20 3.16
CA GLN A 163 -16.84 -10.35 2.86
C GLN A 163 -17.43 -9.10 2.20
N SER A 164 -17.01 -7.90 2.61
CA SER A 164 -17.43 -6.64 2.00
C SER A 164 -16.98 -6.56 0.54
N LEU A 165 -15.73 -6.92 0.25
CA LEU A 165 -15.20 -6.99 -1.10
C LEU A 165 -15.94 -8.03 -1.96
N MET A 166 -16.25 -9.20 -1.41
CA MET A 166 -17.03 -10.23 -2.11
C MET A 166 -18.47 -9.79 -2.42
N LYS A 167 -19.07 -8.94 -1.58
CA LYS A 167 -20.40 -8.35 -1.87
C LYS A 167 -20.33 -7.31 -2.99
N LYS A 168 -19.23 -6.57 -3.07
CA LYS A 168 -19.00 -5.56 -4.11
C LYS A 168 -18.71 -6.20 -5.46
N ASP A 169 -17.93 -7.29 -5.49
CA ASP A 169 -17.59 -8.03 -6.71
C ASP A 169 -18.22 -9.45 -6.73
N PRO A 170 -19.35 -9.63 -7.42
CA PRO A 170 -20.00 -10.94 -7.52
C PRO A 170 -19.24 -11.95 -8.39
N ALA A 171 -18.36 -11.51 -9.30
CA ALA A 171 -17.54 -12.41 -10.11
C ALA A 171 -16.43 -13.04 -9.25
N LEU A 172 -15.81 -12.24 -8.39
CA LEU A 172 -14.87 -12.73 -7.38
C LEU A 172 -15.54 -13.73 -6.43
N GLN A 173 -16.76 -13.43 -5.97
CA GLN A 173 -17.53 -14.33 -5.12
C GLN A 173 -17.76 -15.69 -5.78
N ARG A 174 -18.14 -15.72 -7.07
CA ARG A 174 -18.33 -16.98 -7.82
C ARG A 174 -17.03 -17.77 -7.92
N THR A 175 -15.93 -17.09 -8.24
CA THR A 175 -14.59 -17.72 -8.34
C THR A 175 -14.14 -18.31 -7.01
N TYR A 176 -14.35 -17.59 -5.91
CA TYR A 176 -14.05 -18.08 -4.56
C TYR A 176 -14.86 -19.34 -4.21
N MET A 177 -16.17 -19.33 -4.48
CA MET A 177 -17.05 -20.47 -4.18
C MET A 177 -16.72 -21.69 -5.03
N GLU A 178 -16.41 -21.51 -6.32
CA GLU A 178 -16.03 -22.64 -7.18
C GLU A 178 -14.64 -23.18 -6.84
N SER A 179 -13.67 -22.31 -6.57
CA SER A 179 -12.33 -22.71 -6.09
C SER A 179 -12.42 -23.48 -4.78
N ARG A 180 -13.26 -23.01 -3.83
CA ARG A 180 -13.51 -23.72 -2.57
C ARG A 180 -14.18 -25.08 -2.77
N ARG A 181 -15.02 -25.23 -3.79
CA ARG A 181 -15.66 -26.52 -4.13
C ARG A 181 -14.70 -27.50 -4.79
N THR A 182 -13.71 -26.99 -5.53
CA THR A 182 -12.76 -27.78 -6.33
C THR A 182 -11.42 -28.00 -5.63
N LYS A 183 -11.27 -27.47 -4.41
CA LYS A 183 -10.08 -27.64 -3.58
C LYS A 183 -9.83 -29.12 -3.23
N PRO A 184 -8.56 -29.52 -3.03
CA PRO A 184 -8.23 -30.85 -2.51
C PRO A 184 -8.56 -30.94 -1.01
N ASP A 185 -9.00 -32.12 -0.56
CA ASP A 185 -9.51 -32.37 0.81
C ASP A 185 -8.49 -32.14 1.93
N THR A 186 -7.21 -32.05 1.59
CA THR A 186 -6.13 -31.87 2.55
C THR A 186 -5.84 -30.41 2.88
N ILE A 187 -6.35 -29.47 2.08
CA ILE A 187 -6.23 -28.04 2.36
C ILE A 187 -7.42 -27.63 3.21
N SER A 188 -7.14 -27.16 4.43
CA SER A 188 -8.17 -26.66 5.32
C SER A 188 -8.83 -25.40 4.75
N ASP A 189 -10.07 -25.11 5.14
CA ASP A 189 -10.78 -23.92 4.66
C ASP A 189 -10.04 -22.62 5.02
N SER A 190 -9.31 -22.60 6.14
CA SER A 190 -8.49 -21.45 6.56
C SER A 190 -7.21 -21.31 5.73
N GLN A 191 -6.52 -22.41 5.43
CA GLN A 191 -5.36 -22.41 4.54
C GLN A 191 -5.75 -21.93 3.14
N PHE A 192 -6.84 -22.48 2.58
CA PHE A 192 -7.38 -22.04 1.29
C PHE A 192 -7.72 -20.54 1.30
N ASN A 193 -8.39 -20.04 2.35
CA ASN A 193 -8.73 -18.62 2.45
C ASN A 193 -7.47 -17.75 2.47
N SER A 194 -6.46 -18.12 3.26
CA SER A 194 -5.20 -17.37 3.34
C SER A 194 -4.45 -17.33 2.01
N GLN A 195 -4.48 -18.42 1.25
CA GLN A 195 -3.85 -18.54 -0.06
C GLN A 195 -4.61 -17.72 -1.12
N PHE A 196 -5.94 -17.85 -1.16
CA PHE A 196 -6.80 -17.10 -2.08
C PHE A 196 -6.62 -15.58 -1.93
N TRP A 197 -6.54 -15.09 -0.69
CA TRP A 197 -6.30 -13.68 -0.41
C TRP A 197 -4.83 -13.26 -0.53
N SER A 198 -3.88 -14.20 -0.46
CA SER A 198 -2.46 -13.90 -0.71
C SER A 198 -2.20 -13.47 -2.16
N ALA A 199 -2.92 -14.04 -3.12
CA ALA A 199 -2.88 -13.63 -4.52
C ALA A 199 -3.53 -12.25 -4.77
N ARG A 200 -4.38 -11.79 -3.85
CA ARG A 200 -5.27 -10.63 -4.00
C ARG A 200 -5.11 -9.57 -2.90
N THR A 201 -3.93 -9.50 -2.28
CA THR A 201 -3.64 -8.49 -1.25
C THR A 201 -3.79 -7.08 -1.79
N ASN A 202 -3.45 -6.87 -3.06
CA ASN A 202 -3.65 -5.62 -3.78
C ASN A 202 -5.13 -5.20 -3.83
N LEU A 203 -6.05 -6.14 -4.07
CA LEU A 203 -7.47 -5.86 -4.14
C LEU A 203 -8.06 -5.57 -2.75
N LEU A 204 -7.64 -6.34 -1.74
CA LEU A 204 -7.99 -6.06 -0.35
C LEU A 204 -7.47 -4.70 0.11
N ARG A 205 -6.23 -4.36 -0.24
CA ARG A 205 -5.62 -3.06 0.05
C ARG A 205 -6.38 -1.93 -0.63
N ALA A 206 -6.68 -2.06 -1.92
CA ALA A 206 -7.44 -1.07 -2.67
C ALA A 206 -8.84 -0.85 -2.05
N HIS A 207 -9.52 -1.94 -1.68
CA HIS A 207 -10.83 -1.87 -1.03
C HIS A 207 -10.75 -1.27 0.39
N ALA A 208 -9.72 -1.61 1.16
CA ALA A 208 -9.49 -1.03 2.48
C ALA A 208 -9.23 0.47 2.37
N VAL A 209 -8.41 0.89 1.42
CA VAL A 209 -8.16 2.31 1.12
C VAL A 209 -9.46 2.99 0.72
N GLU A 210 -10.21 2.46 -0.24
CA GLU A 210 -11.48 3.03 -0.69
C GLU A 210 -12.54 3.12 0.42
N SER A 211 -12.67 2.08 1.24
CA SER A 211 -13.58 2.09 2.40
C SER A 211 -13.13 3.06 3.50
N SER A 212 -11.83 3.35 3.59
CA SER A 212 -11.27 4.29 4.54
C SER A 212 -11.25 5.74 4.04
N GLN A 213 -11.48 5.96 2.74
CA GLN A 213 -11.53 7.29 2.15
C GLN A 213 -12.73 8.05 2.69
N LYS A 214 -12.45 9.07 3.50
CA LYS A 214 -13.44 10.03 3.97
C LYS A 214 -13.47 11.21 3.02
N ARG A 215 -14.67 11.79 2.83
CA ARG A 215 -14.80 13.07 2.12
C ARG A 215 -14.00 14.14 2.86
N GLY A 216 -13.22 14.92 2.12
CA GLY A 216 -12.46 16.04 2.68
C GLY A 216 -13.35 17.05 3.41
N ALA A 217 -12.82 17.66 4.46
CA ALA A 217 -13.51 18.72 5.18
C ALA A 217 -13.75 19.91 4.24
N TYR A 218 -15.00 20.40 4.18
CA TYR A 218 -15.39 21.55 3.37
C TYR A 218 -16.27 22.49 4.20
N ASN A 219 -16.34 23.77 3.86
CA ASN A 219 -17.12 24.75 4.61
C ASN A 219 -18.64 24.43 4.60
N VAL A 220 -19.17 23.84 5.68
CA VAL A 220 -20.58 23.41 5.72
C VAL A 220 -21.53 24.59 5.80
N LEU A 221 -21.20 25.59 6.63
CA LEU A 221 -22.05 26.74 6.90
C LEU A 221 -22.33 27.59 5.64
N SER A 222 -21.44 27.53 4.65
CA SER A 222 -21.65 28.19 3.34
C SER A 222 -22.54 27.39 2.37
N THR A 223 -22.58 26.06 2.52
CA THR A 223 -23.34 25.16 1.63
C THR A 223 -24.78 24.93 2.08
N VAL A 224 -25.02 24.95 3.40
CA VAL A 224 -26.35 24.79 3.98
C VAL A 224 -27.09 26.11 3.84
N LYS A 225 -27.92 26.22 2.80
CA LYS A 225 -28.82 27.36 2.57
C LYS A 225 -30.24 27.02 3.00
N PRO A 226 -30.97 27.98 3.58
CA PRO A 226 -32.40 27.85 3.77
C PRO A 226 -33.12 27.49 2.48
N ARG A 227 -33.88 26.39 2.48
CA ARG A 227 -34.89 26.12 1.47
C ARG A 227 -36.24 26.49 2.05
N GLN A 228 -36.99 27.34 1.36
CA GLN A 228 -38.40 27.57 1.69
C GLN A 228 -39.20 26.42 1.10
N VAL A 229 -39.96 25.74 1.95
CA VAL A 229 -40.96 24.75 1.54
C VAL A 229 -42.26 25.20 2.19
N ASP A 230 -43.28 25.52 1.38
CA ASP A 230 -44.60 25.99 1.82
C ASP A 230 -44.61 27.31 2.62
N GLY A 231 -43.77 28.28 2.25
CA GLY A 231 -43.73 29.60 2.90
C GLY A 231 -43.13 29.62 4.31
N GLU A 232 -42.90 28.45 4.91
CA GLU A 232 -42.12 28.27 6.14
C GLU A 232 -40.68 27.87 5.80
N LEU A 233 -39.72 28.44 6.54
CA LEU A 233 -38.29 28.19 6.37
C LEU A 233 -37.91 26.85 7.02
N LYS A 234 -38.21 25.72 6.35
CA LYS A 234 -37.85 24.38 6.85
C LYS A 234 -36.47 23.95 6.37
N MET A 235 -35.60 23.66 7.33
CA MET A 235 -34.22 23.24 7.09
C MET A 235 -34.14 21.71 7.15
N ASN A 236 -33.84 21.07 6.03
CA ASN A 236 -33.49 19.65 6.01
C ASN A 236 -31.96 19.51 6.09
N ILE A 237 -31.47 19.04 7.23
CA ILE A 237 -30.03 18.84 7.50
C ILE A 237 -29.78 17.35 7.64
N SER A 238 -28.75 16.83 6.96
CA SER A 238 -28.33 15.43 7.11
C SER A 238 -27.54 15.25 8.42
N ALA A 239 -27.63 14.07 9.03
CA ALA A 239 -26.84 13.72 10.22
C ALA A 239 -25.33 13.89 10.00
N GLU A 240 -24.84 13.59 8.79
CA GLU A 240 -23.44 13.82 8.40
C GLU A 240 -23.06 15.30 8.42
N GLN A 241 -23.97 16.18 7.99
CA GLN A 241 -23.76 17.64 8.00
C GLN A 241 -23.73 18.16 9.43
N VAL A 242 -24.57 17.64 10.33
CA VAL A 242 -24.55 17.98 11.76
C VAL A 242 -23.21 17.60 12.39
N GLN A 243 -22.73 16.37 12.14
CA GLN A 243 -21.44 15.92 12.66
C GLN A 243 -20.28 16.78 12.12
N LEU A 244 -20.34 17.18 10.85
CA LEU A 244 -19.36 18.05 10.26
C LEU A 244 -19.40 19.48 10.87
N ILE A 245 -20.60 20.03 11.14
CA ILE A 245 -20.75 21.30 11.88
C ILE A 245 -20.14 21.20 13.28
N PHE A 246 -20.36 20.10 14.00
CA PHE A 246 -19.77 19.90 15.32
C PHE A 246 -18.25 19.78 15.30
N SER A 247 -17.69 19.14 14.27
CA SER A 247 -16.24 19.06 14.10
C SER A 247 -15.61 20.43 13.77
N GLN A 248 -16.27 21.24 12.95
CA GLN A 248 -15.78 22.56 12.53
C GLN A 248 -15.95 23.61 13.65
N HIS A 249 -17.07 23.55 14.36
CA HIS A 249 -17.45 24.52 15.39
C HIS A 249 -17.81 23.80 16.70
N PRO A 250 -16.81 23.49 17.55
CA PRO A 250 -17.03 22.87 18.86
C PRO A 250 -17.94 23.69 19.79
N LEU A 251 -18.00 25.01 19.61
CA LEU A 251 -18.93 25.89 20.32
C LEU A 251 -20.39 25.51 20.04
N VAL A 252 -20.73 25.18 18.79
CA VAL A 252 -22.09 24.76 18.40
C VAL A 252 -22.43 23.43 19.06
N LYS A 253 -21.46 22.51 19.17
CA LYS A 253 -21.63 21.24 19.90
C LYS A 253 -21.95 21.49 21.39
N LYS A 254 -21.20 22.36 22.06
CA LYS A 254 -21.47 22.72 23.47
C LYS A 254 -22.88 23.31 23.65
N ILE A 255 -23.26 24.22 22.76
CA ILE A 255 -24.59 24.86 22.80
C ILE A 255 -25.71 23.84 22.52
N TYR A 256 -25.46 22.87 21.62
CA TYR A 256 -26.37 21.77 21.34
C TYR A 256 -26.53 20.86 22.57
N ASP A 257 -25.42 20.42 23.19
CA ASP A 257 -25.44 19.53 24.37
C ASP A 257 -26.13 20.18 25.59
N GLU A 258 -26.05 21.52 25.72
CA GLU A 258 -26.68 22.26 26.83
C GLU A 258 -28.19 22.52 26.63
N ASN A 259 -28.65 22.62 25.38
CA ASN A 259 -29.99 23.07 25.02
C ASN A 259 -30.87 21.99 24.36
N VAL A 260 -30.32 20.89 23.85
CA VAL A 260 -31.06 19.73 23.36
C VAL A 260 -30.89 18.62 24.41
N PRO A 261 -31.97 18.08 25.02
CA PRO A 261 -33.35 18.00 24.50
C PRO A 261 -34.33 19.11 24.93
N LYS A 262 -33.90 20.18 25.62
CA LYS A 262 -34.83 21.24 26.10
C LYS A 262 -35.56 21.94 24.94
N LEU A 263 -34.89 22.06 23.80
CA LEU A 263 -35.44 22.45 22.51
C LEU A 263 -35.46 21.22 21.59
N ASN A 264 -36.46 21.14 20.70
CA ASN A 264 -36.47 20.14 19.65
C ASN A 264 -35.32 20.42 18.66
N GLU A 265 -34.68 19.39 18.11
CA GLU A 265 -33.55 19.54 17.18
C GLU A 265 -33.92 20.42 15.97
N MET A 266 -35.13 20.25 15.42
CA MET A 266 -35.61 21.04 14.29
C MET A 266 -35.76 22.54 14.64
N ASP A 267 -36.19 22.85 15.87
CA ASP A 267 -36.34 24.22 16.37
C ASP A 267 -34.99 24.84 16.77
N PHE A 268 -34.08 24.03 17.31
CA PHE A 268 -32.71 24.45 17.58
C PHE A 268 -32.00 24.90 16.31
N TRP A 269 -32.05 24.08 15.25
CA TRP A 269 -31.38 24.39 14.00
C TRP A 269 -32.01 25.58 13.29
N SER A 270 -33.35 25.70 13.27
CA SER A 270 -34.02 26.85 12.65
C SER A 270 -33.62 28.17 13.32
N ARG A 271 -33.57 28.22 14.65
CA ARG A 271 -33.11 29.39 15.43
C ARG A 271 -31.63 29.65 15.23
N PHE A 272 -30.80 28.60 15.20
CA PHE A 272 -29.35 28.74 14.98
C PHE A 272 -29.03 29.41 13.64
N PHE A 273 -29.63 28.99 12.51
CA PHE A 273 -29.35 29.59 11.20
C PHE A 273 -29.85 31.03 11.04
N LEU A 274 -30.83 31.45 11.85
CA LEU A 274 -31.32 32.83 11.89
C LEU A 274 -30.54 33.70 12.89
N SER A 275 -29.77 33.08 13.78
CA SER A 275 -29.07 33.77 14.86
C SER A 275 -27.91 34.65 14.38
N ARG A 276 -27.58 35.66 15.18
CA ARG A 276 -26.36 36.49 15.03
C ARG A 276 -25.09 35.66 15.18
N LEU A 277 -25.14 34.56 15.94
CA LEU A 277 -24.02 33.63 16.11
C LEU A 277 -23.68 32.94 14.78
N PHE A 278 -24.67 32.47 14.02
CA PHE A 278 -24.42 31.90 12.69
C PHE A 278 -23.78 32.92 11.74
N LYS A 279 -24.29 34.16 11.71
CA LYS A 279 -23.70 35.25 10.92
C LYS A 279 -22.24 35.52 11.32
N LYS A 280 -21.95 35.54 12.62
CA LYS A 280 -20.59 35.68 13.15
C LYS A 280 -19.70 34.52 12.71
N LEU A 281 -20.15 33.28 12.84
CA LEU A 281 -19.40 32.08 12.46
C LEU A 281 -19.15 31.99 10.94
N LYS A 282 -20.08 32.51 10.14
CA LYS A 282 -19.95 32.63 8.69
C LYS A 282 -19.07 33.81 8.24
N GLY A 283 -18.77 34.75 9.14
CA GLY A 283 -18.00 35.96 8.84
C GLY A 283 -18.83 37.09 8.22
N GLU A 284 -20.16 36.99 8.25
CA GLU A 284 -21.05 38.07 7.82
C GLU A 284 -21.06 39.22 8.84
N ARG A 285 -21.31 40.45 8.38
CA ARG A 285 -21.47 41.59 9.28
C ARG A 285 -22.79 41.46 10.04
N ILE A 286 -22.73 41.56 11.36
CA ILE A 286 -23.90 41.57 12.23
C ILE A 286 -24.56 42.94 12.09
N ASN A 287 -25.82 42.97 11.64
CA ASN A 287 -26.60 44.20 11.61
C ASN A 287 -27.43 44.31 12.89
N GLU A 288 -27.65 45.54 13.36
CA GLU A 288 -28.45 45.78 14.58
C GLU A 288 -29.92 45.37 14.42
N GLN A 289 -30.41 45.25 13.17
CA GLN A 289 -31.77 44.79 12.83
C GLN A 289 -31.94 43.26 12.87
N ASP A 290 -30.88 42.50 13.15
CA ASP A 290 -30.94 41.03 13.16
C ASP A 290 -31.70 40.51 14.38
N SER A 291 -32.39 39.37 14.24
CA SER A 291 -33.12 38.73 15.34
C SER A 291 -32.19 38.43 16.53
N LEU A 292 -32.57 38.91 17.70
CA LEU A 292 -31.92 38.64 18.98
C LEU A 292 -32.44 37.31 19.51
N ASP A 293 -31.55 36.38 19.83
CA ASP A 293 -31.91 35.12 20.51
C ASP A 293 -31.15 35.03 21.84
N PRO A 294 -31.85 35.03 22.99
CA PRO A 294 -31.22 34.94 24.31
C PRO A 294 -30.28 33.74 24.49
N THR A 295 -30.53 32.63 23.78
CA THR A 295 -29.75 31.40 23.90
C THR A 295 -28.41 31.51 23.18
N PHE A 296 -28.39 32.01 21.95
CA PHE A 296 -27.18 32.10 21.12
C PHE A 296 -26.39 33.39 21.34
N ASP A 297 -27.06 34.49 21.71
CA ASP A 297 -26.42 35.80 21.89
C ASP A 297 -25.43 35.82 23.07
N ARG A 298 -25.66 34.96 24.08
CA ARG A 298 -24.74 34.76 25.21
C ARG A 298 -23.35 34.34 24.77
N TYR A 299 -23.25 33.63 23.65
CA TYR A 299 -21.99 33.07 23.14
C TYR A 299 -21.35 33.95 22.06
N LEU A 300 -21.91 35.13 21.75
CA LEU A 300 -21.35 36.06 20.75
C LEU A 300 -19.96 36.58 21.14
N ASN A 301 -19.64 36.70 22.43
CA ASN A 301 -18.33 37.15 22.89
C ASN A 301 -17.43 36.01 23.37
N ALA A 302 -17.89 34.75 23.27
CA ALA A 302 -17.05 33.61 23.60
C ALA A 302 -15.88 33.58 22.60
N ASN A 303 -14.65 33.61 23.13
CA ASN A 303 -13.45 33.49 22.32
C ASN A 303 -13.52 32.16 21.56
N THR A 304 -13.56 32.27 20.24
CA THR A 304 -13.47 31.13 19.31
C THR A 304 -12.01 30.82 18.98
N ASP A 305 -11.06 31.68 19.40
CA ASP A 305 -9.63 31.44 19.27
C ASP A 305 -9.16 30.44 20.31
N ASP A 306 -8.97 29.20 19.87
CA ASP A 306 -8.39 28.10 20.61
C ASP A 306 -6.86 28.30 20.75
N GLY A 307 -6.42 29.40 21.37
CA GLY A 307 -4.98 29.64 21.64
C GLY A 307 -4.13 29.93 20.39
N LEU A 308 -4.76 30.29 19.27
CA LEU A 308 -4.12 30.64 18.00
C LEU A 308 -3.08 31.76 18.16
N ASP A 309 -3.42 32.79 18.92
CA ASP A 309 -2.50 33.88 19.26
C ASP A 309 -1.25 33.35 20.01
N GLN A 310 -1.42 32.37 20.91
CA GLN A 310 -0.29 31.77 21.63
C GLN A 310 0.56 30.90 20.70
N ARG A 311 -0.07 30.17 19.77
CA ARG A 311 0.65 29.34 18.79
C ARG A 311 1.41 30.20 17.78
N LEU A 312 0.82 31.29 17.30
CA LEU A 312 1.49 32.24 16.40
C LEU A 312 2.67 32.94 17.08
N LEU A 313 2.55 33.23 18.38
CA LEU A 313 3.66 33.76 19.17
C LEU A 313 4.76 32.72 19.43
N SER A 314 4.45 31.42 19.40
CA SER A 314 5.42 30.34 19.57
C SER A 314 6.05 29.85 18.25
N THR A 315 5.41 30.10 17.10
CA THR A 315 5.97 29.72 15.79
C THR A 315 7.07 30.69 15.37
N HIS A 316 8.30 30.18 15.22
CA HIS A 316 9.39 30.95 14.63
C HIS A 316 9.16 31.02 13.11
N ILE A 317 8.74 32.18 12.62
CA ILE A 317 8.58 32.42 11.18
C ILE A 317 9.92 32.96 10.66
N PRO A 318 10.60 32.25 9.73
CA PRO A 318 11.85 32.74 9.15
C PRO A 318 11.65 34.10 8.47
N HIS A 319 12.44 35.11 8.85
CA HIS A 319 12.40 36.45 8.27
C HIS A 319 13.09 36.53 6.90
N ILE A 320 12.69 35.67 5.96
CA ILE A 320 13.27 35.62 4.60
C ILE A 320 12.77 36.82 3.78
N ILE A 321 11.50 37.19 3.92
CA ILE A 321 10.90 38.38 3.30
C ILE A 321 10.22 39.20 4.39
N ASP A 322 10.98 40.05 5.08
CA ASP A 322 10.45 40.96 6.09
C ASP A 322 9.96 42.27 5.46
N LEU A 323 8.67 42.30 5.10
CA LEU A 323 8.02 43.50 4.59
C LEU A 323 7.97 44.63 5.65
N GLY A 324 7.87 44.28 6.93
CA GLY A 324 7.81 45.25 8.03
C GLY A 324 9.16 45.92 8.26
N GLY A 325 10.23 45.13 8.25
CA GLY A 325 11.62 45.62 8.27
C GLY A 325 11.95 46.47 7.04
N ASN A 326 11.48 46.07 5.85
CA ASN A 326 11.62 46.87 4.62
C ASN A 326 10.86 48.21 4.71
N GLU A 327 9.64 48.20 5.27
CA GLU A 327 8.84 49.41 5.51
C GLU A 327 9.52 50.34 6.54
N GLN A 328 10.15 49.79 7.58
CA GLN A 328 10.96 50.57 8.53
C GLN A 328 12.21 51.18 7.87
N ASN A 329 12.92 50.42 7.03
CA ASN A 329 14.13 50.87 6.34
C ASN A 329 13.86 51.92 5.26
N GLN A 330 12.76 51.78 4.51
CA GLN A 330 12.31 52.81 3.56
C GLN A 330 11.64 54.01 4.27
N GLY A 331 11.48 53.93 5.60
CA GLY A 331 10.87 54.94 6.44
C GLY A 331 9.39 55.11 6.08
N GLY A 332 8.55 54.16 6.51
CA GLY A 332 7.11 53.97 6.21
C GLY A 332 6.15 55.16 6.41
N ILE A 333 6.69 56.38 6.57
CA ILE A 333 5.98 57.66 6.63
C ILE A 333 6.44 58.62 5.51
N LYS A 334 7.52 58.32 4.75
CA LYS A 334 8.04 59.18 3.67
C LYS A 334 7.11 59.27 2.46
N ALA A 335 6.27 58.26 2.23
CA ALA A 335 5.15 58.38 1.31
C ALA A 335 3.95 58.93 2.08
N GLY A 336 3.69 60.25 2.00
CA GLY A 336 2.71 60.99 2.81
C GLY A 336 1.23 60.59 2.65
N ASN A 337 0.92 59.45 2.01
CA ASN A 337 -0.42 58.93 1.89
C ASN A 337 -0.70 57.94 3.02
N ARG A 338 -1.66 58.29 3.89
CA ARG A 338 -2.19 57.37 4.89
C ARG A 338 -2.84 56.17 4.17
N LYS A 339 -2.49 54.93 4.56
CA LYS A 339 -3.10 53.68 4.03
C LYS A 339 -4.64 53.80 4.04
N ASP A 340 -5.30 53.32 3.00
CA ASP A 340 -6.77 53.41 2.82
C ASP A 340 -7.54 52.83 4.03
N PHE A 341 -8.80 53.21 4.24
CA PHE A 341 -9.63 52.70 5.35
C PHE A 341 -9.78 51.17 5.32
N THR A 342 -9.73 50.57 4.13
CA THR A 342 -9.71 49.11 3.91
C THR A 342 -8.39 48.45 4.31
N MET A 343 -7.30 49.21 4.30
CA MET A 343 -5.93 48.77 4.60
C MET A 343 -5.51 49.08 6.04
N ARG A 344 -6.47 49.45 6.89
CA ARG A 344 -6.26 49.65 8.32
C ARG A 344 -6.95 48.55 9.10
N PRO A 345 -6.30 48.00 10.14
CA PRO A 345 -6.98 47.17 11.12
C PRO A 345 -8.01 48.05 11.88
N GLU A 346 -9.25 48.15 11.39
CA GLU A 346 -10.34 48.68 12.21
C GLU A 346 -10.70 47.69 13.33
N ALA A 347 -11.39 48.19 14.36
CA ALA A 347 -11.83 47.42 15.51
C ALA A 347 -12.48 46.09 15.09
N THR A 348 -12.12 45.03 15.82
CA THR A 348 -12.43 43.60 15.64
C THR A 348 -13.87 43.25 15.18
N GLY A 349 -14.84 44.14 15.37
CA GLY A 349 -16.24 43.93 15.02
C GLY A 349 -16.61 44.12 13.54
N LYS A 350 -15.84 44.86 12.72
CA LYS A 350 -16.26 45.18 11.33
C LYS A 350 -15.70 44.26 10.23
N VAL A 351 -14.64 43.51 10.54
CA VAL A 351 -14.06 42.51 9.64
C VAL A 351 -13.92 41.13 10.32
N PRO A 352 -15.01 40.53 10.86
CA PRO A 352 -14.95 39.15 11.39
C PRO A 352 -14.55 38.12 10.33
N ILE A 353 -14.85 38.42 9.05
CA ILE A 353 -14.67 37.52 7.92
C ILE A 353 -13.25 36.97 7.78
N VAL A 354 -12.23 37.80 8.05
CA VAL A 354 -10.83 37.39 7.89
C VAL A 354 -10.44 36.39 8.97
N ARG A 355 -10.83 36.61 10.22
CA ARG A 355 -10.53 35.67 11.32
C ARG A 355 -11.28 34.35 11.16
N THR A 356 -12.54 34.41 10.74
CA THR A 356 -13.32 33.19 10.49
C THR A 356 -12.77 32.40 9.32
N LEU A 357 -12.33 33.08 8.25
CA LEU A 357 -11.73 32.42 7.09
C LEU A 357 -10.37 31.82 7.47
N ASN A 358 -9.53 32.55 8.21
CA ASN A 358 -8.25 32.03 8.67
C ASN A 358 -8.42 30.80 9.58
N SER A 359 -9.28 30.88 10.60
CA SER A 359 -9.58 29.76 11.50
C SER A 359 -10.16 28.56 10.75
N LEU A 360 -11.03 28.80 9.75
CA LEU A 360 -11.57 27.74 8.92
C LEU A 360 -10.51 27.12 8.01
N SER A 361 -9.67 27.95 7.37
CA SER A 361 -8.58 27.48 6.50
C SER A 361 -7.59 26.64 7.29
N GLU A 362 -7.24 27.06 8.50
CA GLU A 362 -6.40 26.30 9.42
C GLU A 362 -7.03 24.96 9.76
N LYS A 363 -8.32 24.92 10.12
CA LYS A 363 -9.01 23.66 10.42
C LYS A 363 -9.08 22.73 9.23
N ILE A 364 -9.28 23.27 8.02
CA ILE A 364 -9.25 22.47 6.78
C ILE A 364 -7.83 21.92 6.55
N MET A 365 -6.79 22.73 6.73
CA MET A 365 -5.40 22.31 6.59
C MET A 365 -4.95 21.32 7.68
N ALA A 366 -5.46 21.43 8.91
CA ALA A 366 -5.17 20.49 9.99
C ALA A 366 -5.67 19.05 9.72
N HIS A 367 -6.63 18.90 8.80
CA HIS A 367 -7.11 17.59 8.34
C HIS A 367 -6.37 17.07 7.10
N VAL A 368 -5.57 17.91 6.45
CA VAL A 368 -4.67 17.48 5.37
C VAL A 368 -3.45 16.88 6.04
N ALA A 369 -3.00 15.71 5.56
CA ALA A 369 -1.76 15.12 6.04
C ALA A 369 -0.64 16.16 5.89
N PRO A 370 0.16 16.43 6.93
CA PRO A 370 1.30 17.33 6.80
C PRO A 370 2.17 16.81 5.66
N SER A 371 2.24 17.55 4.55
CA SER A 371 3.34 17.40 3.60
C SER A 371 4.64 17.90 4.20
N ASP A 372 4.50 18.85 5.12
CA ASP A 372 5.59 19.58 5.71
C ASP A 372 6.00 18.89 7.01
N ILE A 373 7.31 18.79 7.16
CA ILE A 373 8.03 18.13 8.26
C ILE A 373 7.50 18.59 9.62
N ASP A 374 7.46 17.66 10.58
CA ASP A 374 7.01 17.88 11.97
C ASP A 374 7.73 19.11 12.56
N PRO A 375 7.03 20.12 13.12
CA PRO A 375 7.65 21.30 13.74
C PRO A 375 8.55 20.98 14.95
N ALA A 376 8.69 19.70 15.30
CA ALA A 376 9.61 19.17 16.30
C ALA A 376 10.98 18.75 15.73
N ASP A 377 11.21 18.85 14.42
CA ASP A 377 12.49 18.52 13.80
C ASP A 377 13.61 19.48 14.23
N PRO A 378 14.89 19.04 14.21
CA PRO A 378 16.00 19.75 14.83
C PRO A 378 16.13 21.17 14.28
N ILE A 379 16.40 22.12 15.17
CA ILE A 379 16.63 23.55 14.88
C ILE A 379 17.78 23.69 13.87
N GLY A 380 17.44 23.73 12.59
CA GLY A 380 18.32 23.81 11.43
C GLY A 380 17.50 24.24 10.21
N MET A 381 18.16 24.80 9.19
CA MET A 381 17.49 25.27 7.97
C MET A 381 16.97 24.05 7.19
N ASP A 382 15.65 23.99 6.95
CA ASP A 382 14.97 22.89 6.28
C ASP A 382 15.58 22.60 4.89
N GLU A 383 15.55 21.35 4.42
CA GLU A 383 15.99 21.02 3.06
C GLU A 383 15.21 21.81 1.99
N GLU A 384 13.94 22.13 2.25
CA GLU A 384 13.11 22.93 1.35
C GLU A 384 13.51 24.41 1.35
N THR A 385 13.81 24.99 2.52
CA THR A 385 14.34 26.35 2.60
C THR A 385 15.73 26.42 1.98
N PHE A 386 16.58 25.42 2.19
CA PHE A 386 17.86 25.28 1.49
C PHE A 386 17.69 25.17 -0.02
N ASN A 387 16.75 24.35 -0.51
CA ASN A 387 16.42 24.24 -1.93
C ASN A 387 15.87 25.54 -2.53
N SER A 388 15.11 26.32 -1.75
CA SER A 388 14.63 27.64 -2.17
C SER A 388 15.73 28.70 -2.25
N LEU A 389 16.76 28.55 -1.41
CA LEU A 389 17.96 29.40 -1.40
C LEU A 389 19.00 28.94 -2.42
N ALA A 390 18.93 27.68 -2.86
CA ALA A 390 19.85 27.11 -3.82
C ALA A 390 19.54 27.65 -5.23
N LEU A 391 20.43 28.49 -5.74
CA LEU A 391 20.33 29.05 -7.08
C LEU A 391 20.75 28.00 -8.11
N ARG A 392 19.88 27.72 -9.09
CA ARG A 392 20.09 26.70 -10.15
C ARG A 392 21.31 26.95 -11.03
N ASP A 393 21.81 28.17 -11.09
CA ASP A 393 22.96 28.59 -11.90
C ASP A 393 24.32 28.37 -11.20
N LEU A 394 24.31 28.27 -9.86
CA LEU A 394 25.48 28.04 -9.01
C LEU A 394 25.62 26.58 -8.55
N GLN A 395 24.60 25.76 -8.76
CA GLN A 395 24.69 24.32 -8.56
C GLN A 395 25.57 23.72 -9.67
N GLY A 396 26.61 22.97 -9.29
CA GLY A 396 27.37 22.16 -10.25
C GLY A 396 26.46 21.09 -10.89
N ASP A 397 26.90 20.53 -12.02
CA ASP A 397 26.19 19.39 -12.63
C ASP A 397 26.03 18.30 -11.57
N ALA A 398 24.79 17.82 -11.39
CA ALA A 398 24.50 16.78 -10.42
C ALA A 398 25.38 15.56 -10.73
N GLU A 399 26.12 15.06 -9.73
CA GLU A 399 26.94 13.86 -9.89
C GLU A 399 26.03 12.70 -10.31
N GLU A 400 26.06 12.37 -11.60
CA GLU A 400 25.29 11.26 -12.12
C GLU A 400 25.89 9.97 -11.55
N ASN A 401 25.25 9.41 -10.52
CA ASN A 401 25.60 8.11 -9.95
C ASN A 401 25.25 6.97 -10.93
N ARG A 402 25.90 6.96 -12.10
CA ARG A 402 25.81 5.87 -13.06
C ARG A 402 26.68 4.73 -12.55
N ILE A 403 26.04 3.64 -12.14
CA ILE A 403 26.74 2.40 -11.84
C ILE A 403 27.30 1.87 -13.17
N MET A 404 28.59 2.11 -13.43
CA MET A 404 29.29 1.58 -14.59
C MET A 404 29.42 0.06 -14.45
N LEU A 405 28.51 -0.67 -15.08
CA LEU A 405 28.47 -2.12 -15.01
C LEU A 405 29.46 -2.71 -16.01
N ASN A 406 30.67 -3.02 -15.54
CA ASN A 406 31.70 -3.69 -16.33
C ASN A 406 31.40 -5.20 -16.42
N ILE A 407 30.74 -5.61 -17.50
CA ILE A 407 30.45 -7.02 -17.80
C ILE A 407 31.76 -7.73 -18.17
N LYS A 408 32.25 -8.62 -17.31
CA LYS A 408 33.51 -9.36 -17.52
C LYS A 408 33.39 -10.49 -18.54
N GLU A 409 32.19 -11.05 -18.74
CA GLU A 409 31.97 -12.23 -19.60
C GLU A 409 30.85 -11.98 -20.62
N GLN A 410 31.08 -11.01 -21.52
CA GLN A 410 30.12 -10.70 -22.59
C GLN A 410 29.86 -11.90 -23.52
N SER A 411 30.85 -12.77 -23.72
CA SER A 411 30.72 -13.98 -24.55
C SER A 411 29.80 -15.04 -23.93
N GLN A 412 29.79 -15.20 -22.61
CA GLN A 412 28.86 -16.13 -21.95
C GLN A 412 27.42 -15.59 -21.97
N PHE A 413 27.24 -14.28 -21.77
CA PHE A 413 25.93 -13.63 -21.83
C PHE A 413 25.26 -13.78 -23.21
N LEU A 414 26.03 -13.66 -24.29
CA LEU A 414 25.56 -13.90 -25.66
C LEU A 414 25.27 -15.39 -25.96
N SER A 415 25.87 -16.31 -25.21
CA SER A 415 25.64 -17.75 -25.36
C SER A 415 24.47 -18.30 -24.53
N SER A 416 24.12 -17.64 -23.42
CA SER A 416 23.20 -18.21 -22.41
C SER A 416 21.70 -18.01 -22.68
N GLU A 417 21.29 -17.05 -23.52
CA GLU A 417 19.86 -16.86 -23.82
C GLU A 417 19.26 -18.00 -24.66
N LYS A 418 20.10 -18.77 -25.37
CA LYS A 418 19.69 -20.01 -26.03
C LYS A 418 20.12 -21.19 -25.15
N SER A 419 19.24 -21.61 -24.24
CA SER A 419 19.46 -22.78 -23.35
C SER A 419 19.66 -24.11 -24.09
N ALA A 420 19.46 -24.12 -25.40
CA ALA A 420 20.06 -25.09 -26.30
C ALA A 420 21.09 -24.34 -27.15
N ILE A 421 22.35 -24.78 -27.14
CA ILE A 421 23.30 -24.49 -28.20
C ILE A 421 22.53 -24.74 -29.51
N SER A 422 22.30 -23.70 -30.32
CA SER A 422 21.60 -23.83 -31.61
C SER A 422 22.18 -25.06 -32.31
N GLU A 423 21.36 -25.95 -32.89
CA GLU A 423 21.86 -27.19 -33.49
C GLU A 423 23.02 -26.90 -34.47
N GLU A 424 22.94 -25.75 -35.16
CA GLU A 424 24.01 -25.17 -35.97
C GLU A 424 25.31 -24.84 -35.21
N ALA A 425 25.25 -24.21 -34.03
CA ALA A 425 26.43 -23.91 -33.22
C ALA A 425 27.11 -25.20 -32.70
N ALA A 426 26.34 -26.24 -32.42
CA ALA A 426 26.88 -27.57 -32.07
C ALA A 426 27.51 -28.27 -33.28
N LEU A 427 27.05 -27.97 -34.50
CA LEU A 427 27.67 -28.41 -35.75
C LEU A 427 28.97 -27.63 -36.03
N TYR A 428 28.98 -26.30 -35.86
CA TYR A 428 30.18 -25.47 -36.03
C TYR A 428 31.28 -25.78 -35.01
N ALA A 429 30.92 -26.10 -33.76
CA ALA A 429 31.88 -26.52 -32.74
C ALA A 429 32.59 -27.86 -33.07
N LYS A 430 32.00 -28.69 -33.92
CA LYS A 430 32.61 -29.95 -34.40
C LYS A 430 33.49 -29.75 -35.63
N GLN A 431 33.41 -28.62 -36.32
CA GLN A 431 34.20 -28.34 -37.51
C GLN A 431 35.61 -27.88 -37.14
N ILE A 432 36.62 -28.39 -37.85
CA ILE A 432 38.01 -28.00 -37.66
C ILE A 432 38.27 -26.75 -38.53
N PRO A 433 38.74 -25.63 -37.96
CA PRO A 433 38.90 -24.38 -38.71
C PRO A 433 39.83 -24.48 -39.94
N SER A 434 40.85 -25.34 -39.89
CA SER A 434 41.77 -25.55 -41.02
C SER A 434 41.07 -26.18 -42.23
N ASP A 435 40.14 -27.09 -41.99
CA ASP A 435 39.46 -27.83 -43.05
C ASP A 435 38.40 -26.95 -43.71
N VAL A 436 37.73 -26.11 -42.91
CA VAL A 436 36.80 -25.09 -43.41
C VAL A 436 37.53 -24.03 -44.25
N LEU A 437 38.72 -23.59 -43.82
CA LEU A 437 39.53 -22.65 -44.59
C LEU A 437 40.04 -23.26 -45.91
N LEU A 438 40.38 -24.55 -45.91
CA LEU A 438 40.81 -25.27 -47.12
C LEU A 438 39.64 -25.43 -48.09
N GLY A 439 38.45 -25.79 -47.59
CA GLY A 439 37.21 -25.81 -48.38
C GLY A 439 36.86 -24.44 -48.96
N LEU A 440 36.97 -23.38 -48.15
CA LEU A 440 36.73 -22.01 -48.61
C LEU A 440 37.74 -21.60 -49.70
N GLN A 441 39.01 -22.00 -49.58
CA GLN A 441 40.02 -21.73 -50.60
C GLN A 441 39.77 -22.49 -51.90
N SER A 442 39.24 -23.73 -51.84
CA SER A 442 38.83 -24.45 -53.04
C SER A 442 37.57 -23.87 -53.68
N ASP A 443 36.64 -23.37 -52.87
CA ASP A 443 35.38 -22.76 -53.36
C ASP A 443 35.62 -21.37 -53.96
N LEU A 444 36.63 -20.64 -53.48
CA LEU A 444 37.07 -19.34 -54.01
C LEU A 444 38.03 -19.46 -55.20
N ASP A 445 38.26 -20.67 -55.73
CA ASP A 445 39.14 -20.86 -56.88
C ASP A 445 38.54 -20.14 -58.11
N PRO A 446 39.22 -19.10 -58.65
CA PRO A 446 38.71 -18.29 -59.77
C PRO A 446 38.54 -19.08 -61.07
N THR A 447 38.99 -20.33 -61.11
CA THR A 447 38.82 -21.22 -62.27
C THR A 447 37.44 -21.90 -62.33
N LEU A 448 36.73 -21.97 -61.20
CA LEU A 448 35.40 -22.59 -61.08
C LEU A 448 34.27 -21.56 -60.92
N MET A 449 34.58 -20.33 -60.50
CA MET A 449 33.60 -19.26 -60.32
C MET A 449 33.48 -18.36 -61.56
N ASN A 450 32.26 -17.93 -61.89
CA ASN A 450 32.06 -16.91 -62.93
C ASN A 450 32.65 -15.57 -62.46
N THR A 451 33.43 -14.95 -63.34
CA THR A 451 34.00 -13.62 -63.08
C THR A 451 33.03 -12.55 -63.56
N ASP A 452 32.88 -11.51 -62.75
CA ASP A 452 32.12 -10.33 -63.12
C ASP A 452 32.80 -9.58 -64.28
N SER A 453 32.07 -8.74 -65.01
CA SER A 453 32.57 -8.02 -66.21
C SER A 453 33.80 -7.13 -65.94
N ALA A 454 34.09 -6.84 -64.67
CA ALA A 454 35.25 -6.10 -64.18
C ALA A 454 36.42 -6.99 -63.67
N GLY A 455 36.35 -8.32 -63.84
CA GLY A 455 37.38 -9.27 -63.41
C GLY A 455 37.39 -9.59 -61.92
N GLY A 456 36.33 -9.26 -61.20
CA GLY A 456 36.11 -9.67 -59.80
C GLY A 456 35.39 -11.02 -59.71
N LEU A 457 35.47 -11.69 -58.56
CA LEU A 457 34.67 -12.89 -58.27
C LEU A 457 33.19 -12.49 -58.13
N ASP A 458 32.29 -13.12 -58.88
CA ASP A 458 30.86 -12.87 -58.74
C ASP A 458 30.29 -13.62 -57.52
N LEU A 459 30.35 -12.97 -56.36
CA LEU A 459 29.84 -13.49 -55.10
C LEU A 459 28.30 -13.64 -55.11
N ARG A 460 27.58 -12.99 -56.03
CA ARG A 460 26.11 -13.02 -56.05
C ARG A 460 25.60 -14.36 -56.57
N THR A 461 26.16 -14.85 -57.67
CA THR A 461 25.86 -16.19 -58.20
C THR A 461 26.34 -17.31 -57.27
N ALA A 462 27.43 -17.09 -56.54
CA ALA A 462 27.96 -18.00 -55.52
C ALA A 462 27.02 -18.18 -54.31
N ILE A 463 26.42 -17.08 -53.85
CA ILE A 463 25.45 -17.06 -52.74
C ILE A 463 24.06 -17.55 -53.23
N GLY A 464 23.90 -17.80 -54.53
CA GLY A 464 22.64 -18.27 -55.12
C GLY A 464 21.60 -17.15 -55.32
N VAL A 465 22.04 -15.89 -55.33
CA VAL A 465 21.17 -14.73 -55.57
C VAL A 465 21.34 -14.33 -57.03
N ASN A 466 20.54 -14.95 -57.91
CA ASN A 466 20.43 -14.55 -59.31
C ASN A 466 19.05 -13.93 -59.56
N GLU A 467 18.97 -12.59 -59.61
CA GLU A 467 17.71 -11.87 -59.82
C GLU A 467 17.11 -12.10 -61.22
N GLU A 468 17.90 -12.57 -62.19
CA GLU A 468 17.46 -12.82 -63.58
C GLU A 468 17.04 -14.29 -63.83
N SER A 469 17.15 -15.18 -62.83
CA SER A 469 16.75 -16.59 -62.98
C SER A 469 15.24 -16.75 -62.75
N ASP A 470 14.47 -16.75 -63.84
CA ASP A 470 13.00 -16.86 -63.84
C ASP A 470 12.50 -18.33 -63.86
N SER A 471 13.41 -19.31 -63.82
CA SER A 471 13.11 -20.74 -63.99
C SER A 471 13.11 -21.50 -62.66
N GLU A 472 11.92 -21.87 -62.18
CA GLU A 472 11.70 -22.73 -61.00
C GLU A 472 12.05 -24.22 -61.24
N GLU A 473 12.42 -24.62 -62.46
CA GLU A 473 12.49 -26.04 -62.87
C GLU A 473 13.91 -26.64 -62.96
N GLU A 474 14.98 -25.87 -62.77
CA GLU A 474 16.37 -26.39 -62.86
C GLU A 474 17.26 -26.10 -61.64
N GLU A 475 16.68 -25.88 -60.46
CA GLU A 475 17.47 -25.78 -59.21
C GLU A 475 17.57 -27.14 -58.50
N GLU A 476 18.40 -28.03 -59.05
CA GLU A 476 18.88 -29.16 -58.27
C GLU A 476 19.73 -28.65 -57.09
N GLN A 477 19.18 -28.82 -55.87
CA GLN A 477 19.91 -28.99 -54.61
C GLN A 477 20.81 -27.82 -54.12
N LYS A 478 20.43 -26.55 -54.32
CA LYS A 478 21.09 -25.47 -53.56
C LYS A 478 20.38 -25.23 -52.23
N THR A 479 21.13 -25.25 -51.14
CA THR A 479 20.62 -24.96 -49.80
C THR A 479 20.07 -23.53 -49.76
N PRO A 480 18.83 -23.31 -49.29
CA PRO A 480 18.22 -21.99 -49.24
C PRO A 480 19.07 -21.05 -48.37
N HIS A 481 19.49 -19.91 -48.93
CA HIS A 481 20.30 -18.91 -48.24
C HIS A 481 19.48 -17.63 -48.00
N VAL A 482 19.87 -16.84 -46.99
CA VAL A 482 19.21 -15.57 -46.66
C VAL A 482 19.30 -14.62 -47.85
N GLY A 483 18.14 -14.25 -48.42
CA GLY A 483 18.06 -13.40 -49.62
C GLY A 483 17.71 -14.14 -50.92
N SER A 484 17.59 -15.47 -50.90
CA SER A 484 17.03 -16.24 -52.02
C SER A 484 15.53 -15.95 -52.20
N LYS A 485 15.01 -16.15 -53.41
CA LYS A 485 13.56 -16.01 -53.72
C LYS A 485 12.71 -16.90 -52.81
N SER A 486 13.15 -18.13 -52.53
CA SER A 486 12.47 -19.04 -51.58
C SER A 486 12.42 -18.48 -50.15
N SER A 487 13.53 -17.94 -49.64
CA SER A 487 13.57 -17.31 -48.31
C SER A 487 12.68 -16.07 -48.22
N LEU A 488 12.59 -15.29 -49.31
CA LEU A 488 11.70 -14.13 -49.40
C LEU A 488 10.22 -14.55 -49.44
N ILE A 489 9.88 -15.64 -50.14
CA ILE A 489 8.52 -16.19 -50.16
C ILE A 489 8.13 -16.70 -48.77
N ASP A 490 9.03 -17.40 -48.08
CA ASP A 490 8.78 -17.88 -46.72
C ASP A 490 8.63 -16.72 -45.72
N ALA A 491 9.49 -15.70 -45.81
CA ALA A 491 9.38 -14.48 -45.01
C ALA A 491 8.08 -13.72 -45.31
N GLN A 492 7.70 -13.62 -46.59
CA GLN A 492 6.43 -13.00 -47.00
C GLN A 492 5.23 -13.77 -46.44
N LYS A 493 5.27 -15.12 -46.47
CA LYS A 493 4.24 -15.96 -45.87
C LYS A 493 4.13 -15.74 -44.37
N GLN A 494 5.27 -15.67 -43.66
CA GLN A 494 5.30 -15.37 -42.23
C GLN A 494 4.75 -13.98 -41.90
N ILE A 495 5.04 -12.96 -42.73
CA ILE A 495 4.47 -11.61 -42.59
C ILE A 495 2.96 -11.64 -42.78
N PHE A 496 2.45 -12.32 -43.81
CA PHE A 496 1.02 -12.44 -44.03
C PHE A 496 0.30 -13.20 -42.92
N GLU A 497 0.91 -14.26 -42.40
CA GLU A 497 0.40 -15.00 -41.25
C GLU A 497 0.33 -14.10 -40.00
N GLY A 498 1.39 -13.31 -39.73
CA GLY A 498 1.41 -12.32 -38.65
C GLY A 498 0.36 -11.21 -38.82
N ILE A 499 0.15 -10.72 -40.04
CA ILE A 499 -0.90 -9.74 -40.36
C ILE A 499 -2.29 -10.34 -40.16
N ALA A 500 -2.50 -11.61 -40.57
CA ALA A 500 -3.76 -12.31 -40.37
C ALA A 500 -4.06 -12.50 -38.88
N ALA A 501 -3.08 -12.95 -38.09
CA ALA A 501 -3.20 -13.07 -36.64
C ALA A 501 -3.54 -11.73 -35.96
N ARG A 502 -2.83 -10.65 -36.34
CA ARG A 502 -3.09 -9.31 -35.80
C ARG A 502 -4.47 -8.77 -36.17
N ARG A 503 -4.97 -9.07 -37.39
CA ARG A 503 -6.34 -8.71 -37.78
C ARG A 503 -7.38 -9.46 -36.96
N THR A 504 -7.18 -10.75 -36.70
CA THR A 504 -8.11 -11.50 -35.84
C THR A 504 -8.15 -10.95 -34.40
N GLU A 505 -7.03 -10.44 -33.89
CA GLU A 505 -6.98 -9.79 -32.56
C GLU A 505 -7.66 -8.41 -32.56
N MET A 506 -7.47 -7.60 -33.62
CA MET A 506 -8.05 -6.26 -33.71
C MET A 506 -9.55 -6.25 -34.05
N ASP A 507 -10.00 -7.16 -34.92
CA ASP A 507 -11.40 -7.24 -35.38
C ASP A 507 -12.31 -8.06 -34.44
N GLY A 508 -11.77 -8.65 -33.36
CA GLY A 508 -12.50 -9.43 -32.36
C GLY A 508 -13.56 -8.66 -31.53
N SER A 509 -13.75 -7.37 -31.76
CA SER A 509 -14.73 -6.51 -31.08
C SER A 509 -16.14 -6.56 -31.68
N ASN A 510 -16.55 -7.67 -32.28
CA ASN A 510 -17.96 -7.95 -32.57
C ASN A 510 -18.51 -8.91 -31.51
N THR A 511 -19.66 -8.59 -30.91
CA THR A 511 -20.26 -9.34 -29.80
C THR A 511 -20.58 -10.82 -30.13
N THR A 512 -20.73 -11.15 -31.41
CA THR A 512 -20.86 -12.54 -31.91
C THR A 512 -19.52 -13.28 -32.02
N SER A 513 -18.41 -12.54 -32.15
CA SER A 513 -17.05 -13.07 -32.14
C SER A 513 -16.53 -13.30 -30.72
N ALA A 514 -17.04 -12.54 -29.74
CA ALA A 514 -16.62 -12.65 -28.33
C ALA A 514 -16.97 -14.01 -27.69
N LEU A 515 -18.09 -14.63 -28.07
CA LEU A 515 -18.42 -16.00 -27.64
C LEU A 515 -17.84 -17.08 -28.57
N ALA A 516 -17.23 -16.70 -29.71
CA ALA A 516 -16.66 -17.62 -30.70
C ALA A 516 -17.60 -18.79 -31.12
N GLY A 517 -18.91 -18.57 -31.06
CA GLY A 517 -19.93 -19.59 -31.37
C GLY A 517 -20.32 -20.52 -30.21
N LEU A 518 -19.78 -20.31 -28.99
CA LEU A 518 -20.22 -20.99 -27.77
C LEU A 518 -21.52 -20.38 -27.22
N SER A 519 -22.27 -21.17 -26.44
CA SER A 519 -23.41 -20.65 -25.68
C SER A 519 -22.92 -19.84 -24.47
N GLN A 520 -23.71 -18.85 -24.01
CA GLN A 520 -23.36 -18.03 -22.84
C GLN A 520 -23.08 -18.89 -21.60
N LYS A 521 -23.83 -19.98 -21.41
CA LYS A 521 -23.64 -20.89 -20.28
C LYS A 521 -22.28 -21.60 -20.33
N LEU A 522 -21.88 -22.06 -21.51
CA LEU A 522 -20.58 -22.69 -21.71
C LEU A 522 -19.45 -21.68 -21.56
N PHE A 523 -19.63 -20.47 -22.09
CA PHE A 523 -18.64 -19.40 -21.97
C PHE A 523 -18.45 -18.95 -20.51
N ASP A 524 -19.53 -18.77 -19.75
CA ASP A 524 -19.47 -18.43 -18.33
C ASP A 524 -18.80 -19.57 -17.53
N ARG A 525 -19.14 -20.82 -17.84
CA ARG A 525 -18.49 -22.00 -17.24
C ARG A 525 -17.00 -22.06 -17.59
N LEU A 526 -16.62 -21.79 -18.84
CA LEU A 526 -15.24 -21.76 -19.30
C LEU A 526 -14.45 -20.63 -18.63
N THR A 527 -15.06 -19.47 -18.45
CA THR A 527 -14.46 -18.34 -17.75
C THR A 527 -14.20 -18.69 -16.28
N LEU A 528 -15.13 -19.41 -15.66
CA LEU A 528 -14.98 -19.87 -14.28
C LEU A 528 -13.94 -20.99 -14.14
N THR A 529 -13.91 -21.96 -15.07
CA THR A 529 -12.83 -22.97 -15.09
C THR A 529 -11.48 -22.34 -15.33
N HIS A 530 -11.36 -21.37 -16.24
CA HIS A 530 -10.14 -20.59 -16.45
C HIS A 530 -9.71 -19.88 -15.16
N ALA A 531 -10.61 -19.11 -14.54
CA ALA A 531 -10.30 -18.37 -13.32
C ALA A 531 -9.85 -19.31 -12.19
N THR A 532 -10.58 -20.41 -11.93
CA THR A 532 -10.21 -21.38 -10.89
C THR A 532 -8.89 -22.10 -11.19
N THR A 533 -8.62 -22.41 -12.46
CA THR A 533 -7.36 -23.06 -12.86
C THR A 533 -6.16 -22.13 -12.66
N VAL A 534 -6.32 -20.84 -12.98
CA VAL A 534 -5.28 -19.83 -12.75
C VAL A 534 -4.99 -19.66 -11.25
N GLU A 535 -6.00 -19.75 -10.39
CA GLU A 535 -5.80 -19.74 -8.94
C GLU A 535 -4.96 -20.91 -8.44
N PHE A 536 -5.29 -22.14 -8.88
CA PHE A 536 -4.52 -23.32 -8.50
C PHE A 536 -3.10 -23.26 -9.08
N LEU A 537 -2.92 -22.69 -10.27
CA LEU A 537 -1.60 -22.48 -10.86
C LEU A 537 -0.78 -21.47 -10.06
N HIS A 538 -1.38 -20.34 -9.65
CA HIS A 538 -0.71 -19.36 -8.80
C HIS A 538 -0.30 -20.00 -7.47
N HIS A 539 -1.20 -20.78 -6.86
CA HIS A 539 -0.91 -21.48 -5.62
C HIS A 539 0.22 -22.52 -5.79
N PHE A 540 0.20 -23.29 -6.89
CA PHE A 540 1.26 -24.22 -7.24
C PHE A 540 2.63 -23.52 -7.30
N TRP A 541 2.75 -22.40 -8.03
CA TRP A 541 4.02 -21.67 -8.13
C TRP A 541 4.46 -21.04 -6.81
N LEU A 542 3.52 -20.55 -5.99
CA LEU A 542 3.84 -20.03 -4.66
C LEU A 542 4.40 -21.10 -3.72
N ILE A 543 3.93 -22.35 -3.80
CA ILE A 543 4.53 -23.45 -3.02
C ILE A 543 5.82 -23.91 -3.67
N PHE A 544 5.81 -24.13 -4.99
CA PHE A 544 6.92 -24.73 -5.73
C PHE A 544 8.20 -23.88 -5.63
N LEU A 545 8.05 -22.55 -5.58
CA LEU A 545 9.16 -21.61 -5.46
C LEU A 545 9.47 -21.21 -4.01
N SER A 546 8.68 -21.63 -3.00
CA SER A 546 8.96 -21.22 -1.61
C SER A 546 10.17 -21.94 -1.00
N GLY A 547 10.52 -23.13 -1.51
CA GLY A 547 11.65 -23.92 -1.02
C GLY A 547 11.41 -24.56 0.36
N ASP A 548 10.17 -24.55 0.86
CA ASP A 548 9.83 -25.13 2.17
C ASP A 548 9.61 -26.65 2.07
N PRO A 549 10.39 -27.48 2.78
CA PRO A 549 10.28 -28.94 2.69
C PRO A 549 8.96 -29.47 3.27
N ASP A 550 8.41 -28.81 4.30
CA ASP A 550 7.16 -29.20 4.94
C ASP A 550 5.94 -29.12 4.02
N ARG A 551 6.03 -28.29 2.96
CA ARG A 551 4.95 -28.06 1.99
C ARG A 551 5.08 -28.94 0.75
N ALA A 552 6.11 -29.78 0.64
CA ALA A 552 6.30 -30.69 -0.48
C ALA A 552 5.15 -31.69 -0.65
N GLY A 553 4.55 -32.14 0.47
CA GLY A 553 3.36 -33.00 0.44
C GLY A 553 2.09 -32.31 -0.10
N GLU A 554 2.04 -30.98 -0.07
CA GLU A 554 0.97 -30.19 -0.69
C GLU A 554 1.15 -30.15 -2.21
N LEU A 555 2.40 -30.07 -2.71
CA LEU A 555 2.71 -29.99 -4.15
C LEU A 555 2.18 -31.17 -4.96
N ALA A 556 2.35 -32.40 -4.46
CA ALA A 556 1.87 -33.60 -5.15
C ALA A 556 0.35 -33.56 -5.40
N LYS A 557 -0.40 -33.09 -4.41
CA LYS A 557 -1.86 -32.95 -4.50
C LYS A 557 -2.26 -31.75 -5.34
N MET A 558 -1.47 -30.68 -5.33
CA MET A 558 -1.66 -29.55 -6.23
C MET A 558 -1.51 -29.99 -7.69
N VAL A 559 -0.53 -30.83 -8.01
CA VAL A 559 -0.37 -31.38 -9.36
C VAL A 559 -1.58 -32.23 -9.74
N GLU A 560 -2.10 -33.05 -8.83
CA GLU A 560 -3.36 -33.78 -9.06
C GLU A 560 -4.53 -32.81 -9.33
N THR A 561 -4.62 -31.68 -8.63
CA THR A 561 -5.65 -30.67 -8.94
C THR A 561 -5.44 -29.97 -10.28
N LEU A 562 -4.19 -29.79 -10.73
CA LEU A 562 -3.89 -29.24 -12.05
C LEU A 562 -4.27 -30.24 -13.16
N ASP A 563 -4.00 -31.53 -12.95
CA ASP A 563 -4.43 -32.59 -13.88
C ASP A 563 -5.97 -32.68 -13.93
N ARG A 564 -6.65 -32.61 -12.78
CA ARG A 564 -8.13 -32.51 -12.71
C ARG A 564 -8.65 -31.22 -13.37
N ALA A 565 -7.91 -30.12 -13.32
CA ALA A 565 -8.27 -28.89 -14.02
C ALA A 565 -8.17 -29.05 -15.54
N MET A 566 -7.16 -29.78 -16.03
CA MET A 566 -7.06 -30.18 -17.43
C MET A 566 -8.26 -31.04 -17.84
N ASP A 567 -8.65 -32.01 -17.01
CA ASP A 567 -9.85 -32.84 -17.25
C ASP A 567 -11.14 -31.99 -17.30
N ARG A 568 -11.27 -30.98 -16.43
CA ARG A 568 -12.40 -30.04 -16.45
C ARG A 568 -12.44 -29.24 -17.76
N ILE A 569 -11.29 -28.77 -18.25
CA ILE A 569 -11.21 -28.06 -19.54
C ILE A 569 -11.64 -28.99 -20.68
N ASN A 570 -11.15 -30.24 -20.68
CA ASN A 570 -11.52 -31.25 -21.66
C ASN A 570 -13.02 -31.60 -21.60
N ALA A 571 -13.61 -31.66 -20.41
CA ALA A 571 -15.05 -31.87 -20.23
C ALA A 571 -15.88 -30.70 -20.79
N VAL A 572 -15.45 -29.45 -20.56
CA VAL A 572 -16.11 -28.27 -21.17
C VAL A 572 -15.98 -28.30 -22.69
N ALA A 573 -14.83 -28.72 -23.22
CA ALA A 573 -14.62 -28.88 -24.66
C ALA A 573 -15.51 -29.98 -25.26
N ALA A 574 -15.71 -31.09 -24.56
CA ALA A 574 -16.60 -32.17 -24.98
C ALA A 574 -18.07 -31.73 -24.99
N ASP A 575 -18.53 -31.01 -23.96
CA ASP A 575 -19.89 -30.47 -23.92
C ASP A 575 -20.13 -29.41 -25.00
N ALA A 576 -19.12 -28.58 -25.29
CA ALA A 576 -19.17 -27.62 -26.40
C ALA A 576 -19.30 -28.31 -27.76
N GLU A 577 -18.62 -29.44 -27.93
CA GLU A 577 -18.74 -30.26 -29.13
C GLU A 577 -20.12 -30.91 -29.23
N HIS A 578 -20.69 -31.36 -28.10
CA HIS A 578 -22.06 -31.87 -28.06
C HIS A 578 -23.09 -30.80 -28.47
N GLU A 579 -23.01 -29.58 -27.92
CA GLU A 579 -23.89 -28.47 -28.33
C GLU A 579 -23.73 -28.14 -29.82
N ARG A 580 -22.49 -28.16 -30.35
CA ARG A 580 -22.22 -27.95 -31.78
C ARG A 580 -22.88 -29.03 -32.65
N VAL A 581 -22.76 -30.30 -32.26
CA VAL A 581 -23.38 -31.44 -32.96
C VAL A 581 -24.90 -31.31 -32.96
N GLU A 582 -25.52 -30.94 -31.83
CA GLU A 582 -26.98 -30.70 -31.77
C GLU A 582 -27.42 -29.57 -32.71
N ILE A 583 -26.67 -28.47 -32.79
CA ILE A 583 -26.97 -27.36 -33.72
C ILE A 583 -26.90 -27.86 -35.16
N ILE A 584 -25.88 -28.65 -35.50
CA ILE A 584 -25.72 -29.25 -36.82
C ILE A 584 -26.88 -30.20 -37.15
N GLU A 585 -27.31 -31.01 -36.19
CA GLU A 585 -28.44 -31.93 -36.37
C GLU A 585 -29.77 -31.21 -36.56
N ARG A 586 -30.05 -30.18 -35.75
CA ARG A 586 -31.24 -29.32 -35.93
C ARG A 586 -31.25 -28.66 -37.30
N GLN A 587 -30.10 -28.15 -37.75
CA GLN A 587 -29.98 -27.51 -39.05
C GLN A 587 -30.13 -28.51 -40.19
N LYS A 588 -29.57 -29.72 -40.07
CA LYS A 588 -29.82 -30.83 -41.01
C LYS A 588 -31.29 -31.26 -41.03
N ALA A 589 -31.98 -31.32 -39.89
CA ALA A 589 -33.40 -31.63 -39.82
C ALA A 589 -34.25 -30.55 -40.51
N HIS A 590 -33.97 -29.27 -40.24
CA HIS A 590 -34.64 -28.16 -40.91
C HIS A 590 -34.42 -28.19 -42.44
N LEU A 591 -33.21 -28.51 -42.90
CA LEU A 591 -32.92 -28.66 -44.33
C LEU A 591 -33.69 -29.83 -44.97
N ARG A 592 -33.90 -30.93 -44.23
CA ARG A 592 -34.76 -32.04 -44.67
C ARG A 592 -36.22 -31.61 -44.79
N ASP A 593 -36.77 -30.93 -43.79
CA ASP A 593 -38.14 -30.41 -43.82
C ASP A 593 -38.37 -29.41 -44.97
N VAL A 594 -37.40 -28.52 -45.22
CA VAL A 594 -37.47 -27.57 -46.34
C VAL A 594 -37.42 -28.30 -47.67
N TRP A 595 -36.60 -29.35 -47.77
CA TRP A 595 -36.53 -30.17 -48.98
C TRP A 595 -37.84 -30.93 -49.23
N GLU A 596 -38.45 -31.53 -48.20
CA GLU A 596 -39.75 -32.20 -48.29
C GLU A 596 -40.87 -31.23 -48.70
N LYS A 597 -40.85 -29.99 -48.20
CA LYS A 597 -41.89 -28.98 -48.50
C LYS A 597 -41.70 -28.27 -49.85
N THR A 598 -40.47 -28.06 -50.31
CA THR A 598 -40.18 -27.18 -51.46
C THR A 598 -39.50 -27.89 -52.63
N GLY A 599 -39.05 -29.13 -52.46
CA GLY A 599 -38.30 -29.89 -53.48
C GLY A 599 -36.91 -29.33 -53.81
N LYS A 600 -36.51 -28.19 -53.22
CA LYS A 600 -35.23 -27.52 -53.49
C LYS A 600 -34.17 -27.94 -52.48
N LYS A 601 -33.02 -28.41 -52.97
CA LYS A 601 -31.87 -28.78 -52.14
C LYS A 601 -31.00 -27.57 -51.86
N ILE A 602 -30.95 -27.13 -50.61
CA ILE A 602 -30.04 -26.08 -50.15
C ILE A 602 -28.68 -26.71 -49.84
N LYS A 603 -27.59 -26.17 -50.42
CA LYS A 603 -26.23 -26.57 -50.06
C LYS A 603 -25.84 -25.86 -48.76
N TRP A 604 -25.47 -26.62 -47.74
CA TRP A 604 -25.04 -26.10 -46.45
C TRP A 604 -23.79 -26.84 -45.98
N ASN A 605 -22.80 -26.07 -45.50
CA ASN A 605 -21.53 -26.59 -45.02
C ASN A 605 -21.57 -26.74 -43.49
N PRO A 606 -21.42 -27.96 -42.94
CA PRO A 606 -21.43 -28.19 -41.50
C PRO A 606 -20.28 -27.51 -40.73
N GLU A 607 -19.18 -27.19 -41.42
CA GLU A 607 -17.99 -26.54 -40.84
C GLU A 607 -18.16 -25.03 -40.65
N SER A 608 -19.24 -24.45 -41.18
CA SER A 608 -19.58 -23.03 -41.01
C SER A 608 -20.20 -22.74 -39.63
N VAL A 609 -20.59 -23.77 -38.87
CA VAL A 609 -21.10 -23.62 -37.49
C VAL A 609 -19.92 -23.38 -36.55
N GLY A 610 -19.82 -22.15 -36.05
CA GLY A 610 -18.85 -21.78 -35.01
C GLY A 610 -19.10 -22.52 -33.68
N GLY A 611 -18.08 -22.52 -32.81
CA GLY A 611 -18.09 -23.25 -31.55
C GLY A 611 -17.51 -24.67 -31.65
N GLY A 612 -17.58 -25.42 -30.55
CA GLY A 612 -17.05 -26.79 -30.43
C GLY A 612 -15.76 -26.90 -29.63
N SER A 613 -15.19 -28.10 -29.59
CA SER A 613 -13.99 -28.38 -28.80
C SER A 613 -12.76 -27.60 -29.27
N LYS A 614 -12.64 -27.36 -30.59
CA LYS A 614 -11.52 -26.62 -31.20
C LYS A 614 -11.45 -25.19 -30.66
N VAL A 615 -12.58 -24.49 -30.62
CA VAL A 615 -12.67 -23.12 -30.11
C VAL A 615 -12.30 -23.05 -28.63
N VAL A 616 -12.76 -24.00 -27.82
CA VAL A 616 -12.38 -24.08 -26.40
C VAL A 616 -10.87 -24.31 -26.25
N GLY A 617 -10.29 -25.19 -27.07
CA GLY A 617 -8.85 -25.46 -27.09
C GLY A 617 -8.02 -24.24 -27.51
N GLU A 618 -8.49 -23.47 -28.50
CA GLU A 618 -7.86 -22.22 -28.94
C GLU A 618 -7.92 -21.15 -27.84
N MET A 619 -9.10 -20.94 -27.23
CA MET A 619 -9.28 -19.97 -26.14
C MET A 619 -8.45 -20.32 -24.90
N MET A 620 -8.34 -21.61 -24.56
CA MET A 620 -7.62 -22.09 -23.38
C MET A 620 -6.17 -22.49 -23.68
N GLN A 621 -5.67 -22.26 -24.89
CA GLN A 621 -4.36 -22.76 -25.32
C GLN A 621 -3.22 -22.30 -24.40
N SER A 622 -3.26 -21.04 -23.96
CA SER A 622 -2.29 -20.48 -23.02
C SER A 622 -2.35 -21.18 -21.66
N THR A 623 -3.55 -21.42 -21.13
CA THR A 623 -3.72 -22.14 -19.88
C THR A 623 -3.28 -23.59 -19.97
N ILE A 624 -3.58 -24.29 -21.06
CA ILE A 624 -3.13 -25.67 -21.29
C ILE A 624 -1.60 -25.73 -21.31
N LYS A 625 -0.94 -24.84 -22.07
CA LYS A 625 0.53 -24.77 -22.13
C LYS A 625 1.16 -24.49 -20.75
N THR A 626 0.52 -23.66 -19.92
CA THR A 626 1.02 -23.36 -18.58
C THR A 626 0.83 -24.51 -17.60
N LEU A 627 -0.28 -25.25 -17.68
CA LEU A 627 -0.50 -26.48 -16.93
C LEU A 627 0.51 -27.57 -17.30
N GLU A 628 0.74 -27.77 -18.61
CA GLU A 628 1.75 -28.70 -19.11
C GLU A 628 3.16 -28.31 -18.64
N LYS A 629 3.47 -27.01 -18.64
CA LYS A 629 4.75 -26.51 -18.11
C LYS A 629 4.88 -26.78 -16.61
N ALA A 630 3.85 -26.49 -15.81
CA ALA A 630 3.86 -26.72 -14.37
C ALA A 630 4.04 -28.21 -14.05
N SER A 631 3.28 -29.10 -14.70
CA SER A 631 3.41 -30.55 -14.52
C SER A 631 4.78 -31.07 -14.96
N ARG A 632 5.36 -30.54 -16.05
CA ARG A 632 6.70 -30.90 -16.52
C ARG A 632 7.80 -30.46 -15.54
N GLU A 633 7.76 -29.22 -15.06
CA GLU A 633 8.74 -28.73 -14.07
C GLU A 633 8.64 -29.50 -12.75
N TYR A 634 7.42 -29.84 -12.31
CA TYR A 634 7.23 -30.70 -11.14
C TYR A 634 7.84 -32.09 -11.34
N ARG A 635 7.55 -32.77 -12.46
CA ARG A 635 8.14 -34.08 -12.78
C ARG A 635 9.65 -34.03 -12.87
N LYS A 636 10.21 -32.95 -13.43
CA LYS A 636 11.65 -32.71 -13.52
C LYS A 636 12.27 -32.54 -12.13
N ALA A 637 11.64 -31.77 -11.25
CA ALA A 637 12.08 -31.60 -9.87
C ALA A 637 12.03 -32.92 -9.08
N LEU A 638 10.93 -33.67 -9.22
CA LEU A 638 10.76 -34.99 -8.59
C LEU A 638 11.83 -35.99 -9.06
N ALA A 639 12.14 -36.00 -10.36
CA ALA A 639 13.21 -36.83 -10.92
C ALA A 639 14.60 -36.41 -10.40
N ALA A 640 14.85 -35.11 -10.23
CA ALA A 640 16.10 -34.59 -9.68
C ALA A 640 16.28 -34.92 -8.19
N GLU A 641 15.18 -35.01 -7.42
CA GLU A 641 15.18 -35.41 -6.02
C GLU A 641 15.29 -36.94 -5.81
N GLY A 642 15.28 -37.73 -6.89
CA GLY A 642 15.58 -39.16 -6.84
C GLY A 642 14.42 -40.08 -6.42
N ALA A 643 13.17 -39.62 -6.53
CA ALA A 643 12.00 -40.38 -6.08
C ALA A 643 11.57 -41.54 -7.00
N ASP A 644 12.28 -41.81 -8.11
CA ASP A 644 12.13 -43.03 -8.94
C ASP A 644 13.07 -44.18 -8.52
N ALA A 645 13.74 -44.07 -7.36
CA ALA A 645 14.48 -45.18 -6.74
C ALA A 645 13.73 -45.76 -5.53
N SER A 646 12.56 -46.37 -5.76
CA SER A 646 11.93 -47.37 -4.87
C SER A 646 10.96 -48.27 -5.62
#